data_AF-A0A933MEQ0-F1
#
_entry.id   AF-A0A933MEQ0-F1
#
_cell.length_a   1.000
_cell.length_b   1.000
_cell.length_c   1.000
_cell.angle_alpha   90.00
_cell.angle_beta   90.00
_cell.angle_gamma   90.00
#
_symmetry.space_group_name_H-M   'P 1'
#
loop_
_entity.id
_entity.type
_entity.pdbx_description
1 polymer ?
#
loop_
_entity_poly.entity_id
_entity_poly.type
_entity_poly.pdbx_seq_one_letter_code
_entity_poly.pdbx_strand_id
1 'polypeptide(L)'
;MKNKLWEFTDSCGTFRSGVADKMKSLYLPLANDVLLSAITPNLNGDIKAGQNAFLLSPVSRIDLSTSKASRNFWVYIDKHKIWSACGVSKDLSHSKEDKFSLEAGLLWQKITRENKKVGLKSEILSFVPAGNAPVELMQVKITNISSRRIKIIPTSAIPLYARGANSIRDHRHVTSLLQRIAIDKYGVIVKPTLCFDESGHQPNKKIYFVLGCDEKSSWPRYIYPTQEMFCGDAGDLEAPQSVYENLLPDDSLIQGKEAMAGLRFKPAELGRDKSHTYILIMGIIENPQEIKKIIQEFNSVKKIEKAFAKTKAHWLEVSKRINISTGESDFDNWFSWVNIQPVLRKIFGCSFLPDFDYGKGGRGWRDLWQDCLSLILNNPQQVRQILLNNFSGVRIDGSNATIIGKNPGEFISDRNNISRVWMDHGVWPLLTLDLYMNETGDSDILLKEISYFRNHEINRCRSIDYQWAKACGQKLKTASGKIYQGTVLEHLLVENLVQFFNVGTHNHVRLEGADWNDGLDMAKEHGESVAFSCMYAYNLMRLAELVLKLKSGEVEIAEELKLLLEEPDYANIPKKLKILDQYFLRTQKCVSGKKIKLPAQVLANNLRQKAGWMIQHIRNKEWLKEGFFNGYYDNRKKRLEGKSGNLIKMTLTGQVFPVMSGVATKEQARSVIASVNEYLLDKKLSGYHLNTDFKQEQYALGRAFSFVYGEKENGAIFSHMVVMFANALYKAGFKEDGWKALSSIFKMALDTEKSKIYPVLPEYFNNDGRGMYAYLTGSASWFVLTLLTEVFGIKGSGGDLLIEPKLCNDNFKHSSTISIQRNFAGRHLIIEFYLKRKTVHCENNIVSARLNSSCLCLQSKNSMVIKRSFILNLPANKIHKIKIELA
;
A
#
# COMPACT_ATOMS: atom_id res chain seq x y z
N MET A 1 14.07 25.65 -19.50
CA MET A 1 13.18 24.73 -18.76
C MET A 1 14.06 23.87 -17.86
N LYS A 2 13.99 24.04 -16.53
CA LYS A 2 14.72 23.17 -15.59
C LYS A 2 14.29 21.72 -15.84
N ASN A 3 15.24 20.78 -15.85
CA ASN A 3 15.08 19.37 -16.22
C ASN A 3 14.08 18.63 -15.28
N LYS A 4 12.78 18.89 -15.40
CA LYS A 4 11.75 18.05 -14.76
C LYS A 4 11.88 16.63 -15.27
N LEU A 5 11.81 15.65 -14.38
CA LEU A 5 11.86 14.25 -14.76
C LEU A 5 10.68 13.89 -15.67
N TRP A 6 9.48 14.35 -15.32
CA TRP A 6 8.26 14.10 -16.04
C TRP A 6 7.31 15.29 -15.93
N GLU A 7 6.34 15.34 -16.84
CA GLU A 7 5.24 16.29 -16.85
C GLU A 7 3.94 15.57 -17.21
N PHE A 8 2.81 16.00 -16.62
CA PHE A 8 1.50 15.48 -17.00
C PHE A 8 1.11 15.99 -18.38
N THR A 9 0.47 15.13 -19.18
CA THR A 9 0.05 15.45 -20.56
C THR A 9 -1.45 15.52 -20.74
N ASP A 10 -2.23 15.11 -19.74
CA ASP A 10 -3.69 15.16 -19.74
C ASP A 10 -4.24 15.36 -18.31
N SER A 11 -5.56 15.22 -18.14
CA SER A 11 -6.27 15.24 -16.86
C SER A 11 -6.68 13.83 -16.37
N CYS A 12 -6.03 12.80 -16.92
CA CYS A 12 -6.27 11.39 -16.60
C CYS A 12 -5.05 10.76 -15.90
N GLY A 13 -4.09 11.56 -15.46
CA GLY A 13 -2.84 11.12 -14.83
C GLY A 13 -1.78 10.63 -15.81
N THR A 14 -1.95 10.78 -17.13
CA THR A 14 -0.90 10.41 -18.08
C THR A 14 0.27 11.39 -17.96
N PHE A 15 1.49 10.89 -17.93
CA PHE A 15 2.70 11.72 -17.91
C PHE A 15 3.69 11.28 -18.98
N ARG A 16 4.59 12.20 -19.34
CA ARG A 16 5.68 11.99 -20.29
C ARG A 16 7.03 12.32 -19.66
N SER A 17 8.07 11.60 -20.06
CA SER A 17 9.46 11.89 -19.71
C SER A 17 10.38 11.75 -20.91
N GLY A 18 11.24 12.74 -21.13
CA GLY A 18 12.34 12.67 -22.12
C GLY A 18 13.68 12.19 -21.54
N VAL A 19 13.74 11.92 -20.24
CA VAL A 19 15.01 11.65 -19.52
C VAL A 19 14.93 10.46 -18.56
N ALA A 20 13.80 9.76 -18.49
CA ALA A 20 13.62 8.64 -17.56
C ALA A 20 14.65 7.51 -17.76
N ASP A 21 15.10 7.27 -18.99
CA ASP A 21 16.12 6.26 -19.30
C ASP A 21 17.50 6.54 -18.71
N LYS A 22 17.75 7.79 -18.30
CA LYS A 22 18.95 8.22 -17.57
C LYS A 22 18.91 7.86 -16.08
N MET A 23 17.76 7.43 -15.55
CA MET A 23 17.61 7.02 -14.15
C MET A 23 17.16 5.56 -14.05
N LYS A 24 18.13 4.67 -13.84
CA LYS A 24 17.91 3.21 -13.83
C LYS A 24 17.09 2.70 -12.65
N SER A 25 16.94 3.50 -11.60
CA SER A 25 16.14 3.13 -10.42
C SER A 25 14.64 3.35 -10.57
N LEU A 26 14.19 3.97 -11.67
CA LEU A 26 12.76 4.20 -11.90
C LEU A 26 12.08 2.91 -12.33
N TYR A 27 10.90 2.66 -11.75
CA TYR A 27 10.04 1.54 -12.14
C TYR A 27 8.56 1.91 -12.03
N LEU A 28 7.74 1.22 -12.79
CA LEU A 28 6.28 1.32 -12.80
C LEU A 28 5.66 -0.07 -12.54
N PRO A 29 4.64 -0.18 -11.66
CA PRO A 29 3.89 -1.42 -11.49
C PRO A 29 2.95 -1.63 -12.68
N LEU A 30 2.96 -2.85 -13.23
CA LEU A 30 1.91 -3.35 -14.12
C LEU A 30 1.28 -4.56 -13.46
N ALA A 31 -0.03 -4.57 -13.25
CA ALA A 31 -0.66 -5.68 -12.56
C ALA A 31 -2.15 -5.85 -12.84
N ASN A 32 -2.63 -7.04 -12.52
CA ASN A 32 -4.01 -7.35 -12.20
C ASN A 32 -4.03 -8.29 -10.97
N ASP A 33 -5.17 -8.91 -10.66
CA ASP A 33 -5.29 -9.75 -9.46
C ASP A 33 -4.48 -11.07 -9.52
N VAL A 34 -3.93 -11.45 -10.68
CA VAL A 34 -3.24 -12.73 -10.89
C VAL A 34 -1.78 -12.63 -11.32
N LEU A 35 -1.37 -11.51 -11.93
CA LEU A 35 0.00 -11.27 -12.39
C LEU A 35 0.49 -9.89 -11.95
N LEU A 36 1.73 -9.87 -11.46
CA LEU A 36 2.42 -8.71 -10.91
C LEU A 36 3.71 -8.48 -11.69
N SER A 37 3.96 -7.24 -12.09
CA SER A 37 5.15 -6.87 -12.85
C SER A 37 5.69 -5.52 -12.41
N ALA A 38 7.02 -5.39 -12.43
CA ALA A 38 7.73 -4.14 -12.35
C ALA A 38 8.46 -3.91 -13.68
N ILE A 39 8.36 -2.71 -14.24
CA ILE A 39 9.01 -2.37 -15.49
C ILE A 39 9.75 -1.03 -15.40
N THR A 40 10.97 -0.97 -15.89
CA THR A 40 11.78 0.26 -15.95
C THR A 40 11.69 0.93 -17.34
N PRO A 41 12.21 2.16 -17.51
CA PRO A 41 12.35 2.81 -18.82
C PRO A 41 13.16 2.01 -19.86
N ASN A 42 14.03 1.12 -19.39
CA ASN A 42 14.83 0.21 -20.20
C ASN A 42 14.25 -1.21 -20.25
N LEU A 43 12.99 -1.38 -19.80
CA LEU A 43 12.25 -2.64 -19.75
C LEU A 43 12.89 -3.73 -18.86
N ASN A 44 13.78 -3.34 -17.94
CA ASN A 44 14.24 -4.17 -16.83
C ASN A 44 13.12 -4.31 -15.79
N GLY A 45 13.36 -5.06 -14.72
CA GLY A 45 12.39 -5.38 -13.68
C GLY A 45 12.03 -6.87 -13.70
N ASP A 46 10.83 -7.23 -13.27
CA ASP A 46 10.43 -8.63 -13.15
C ASP A 46 8.94 -8.88 -13.46
N ILE A 47 8.56 -10.17 -13.51
CA ILE A 47 7.19 -10.65 -13.71
C ILE A 47 6.98 -11.85 -12.77
N LYS A 48 5.90 -11.84 -11.98
CA LYS A 48 5.57 -12.94 -11.06
C LYS A 48 4.07 -13.07 -10.80
N ALA A 49 3.69 -14.24 -10.28
CA ALA A 49 2.37 -14.53 -9.74
C ALA A 49 2.40 -14.78 -8.21
N GLY A 50 3.58 -14.61 -7.57
CA GLY A 50 3.80 -14.78 -6.14
C GLY A 50 5.22 -15.26 -5.82
N GLN A 51 5.51 -15.47 -4.53
CA GLN A 51 6.86 -15.81 -4.02
C GLN A 51 7.51 -17.00 -4.74
N ASN A 52 6.72 -18.02 -5.04
CA ASN A 52 7.20 -19.28 -5.64
C ASN A 52 7.02 -19.33 -7.17
N ALA A 53 6.65 -18.21 -7.81
CA ALA A 53 6.29 -18.18 -9.22
C ALA A 53 6.75 -16.90 -9.93
N PHE A 54 8.03 -16.83 -10.27
CA PHE A 54 8.65 -15.74 -11.03
C PHE A 54 8.96 -16.19 -12.47
N LEU A 55 8.46 -15.44 -13.45
CA LEU A 55 8.78 -15.63 -14.88
C LEU A 55 10.12 -14.99 -15.22
N LEU A 56 10.34 -13.74 -14.81
CA LEU A 56 11.65 -13.06 -14.86
C LEU A 56 12.32 -13.12 -13.48
N SER A 57 13.65 -12.99 -13.44
CA SER A 57 14.41 -13.05 -12.18
C SER A 57 13.89 -12.03 -11.16
N PRO A 58 13.74 -12.39 -9.88
CA PRO A 58 13.49 -11.41 -8.81
C PRO A 58 14.53 -10.30 -8.82
N VAL A 59 14.11 -9.07 -8.51
CA VAL A 59 14.98 -7.88 -8.46
C VAL A 59 14.75 -7.06 -7.20
N SER A 60 15.82 -6.51 -6.65
CA SER A 60 15.83 -5.35 -5.75
C SER A 60 16.11 -4.06 -6.54
N ARG A 61 16.09 -2.90 -5.88
CA ARG A 61 16.38 -1.60 -6.50
C ARG A 61 17.72 -1.57 -7.24
N ILE A 62 18.76 -2.16 -6.66
CA ILE A 62 20.11 -2.13 -7.28
C ILE A 62 20.16 -2.96 -8.56
N ASP A 63 19.43 -4.08 -8.59
CA ASP A 63 19.37 -4.99 -9.73
C ASP A 63 18.77 -4.32 -10.98
N LEU A 64 17.94 -3.29 -10.82
CA LEU A 64 17.42 -2.51 -11.93
C LEU A 64 18.55 -1.85 -12.77
N SER A 65 19.70 -1.59 -12.14
CA SER A 65 20.86 -0.96 -12.77
C SER A 65 21.97 -1.94 -13.14
N THR A 66 22.06 -3.10 -12.49
CA THR A 66 23.16 -4.06 -12.66
C THR A 66 22.75 -5.33 -13.41
N SER A 67 21.46 -5.69 -13.41
CA SER A 67 20.97 -6.87 -14.09
C SER A 67 20.90 -6.63 -15.60
N LYS A 68 21.48 -7.57 -16.35
CA LYS A 68 21.39 -7.64 -17.83
C LYS A 68 20.09 -8.30 -18.31
N ALA A 69 19.30 -8.88 -17.40
CA ALA A 69 18.14 -9.71 -17.72
C ALA A 69 16.85 -8.90 -18.00
N SER A 70 16.96 -7.83 -18.79
CA SER A 70 15.83 -7.01 -19.21
C SER A 70 14.99 -7.68 -20.30
N ARG A 71 13.74 -7.22 -20.46
CA ARG A 71 12.97 -7.51 -21.67
C ARG A 71 13.63 -6.75 -22.82
N ASN A 72 14.04 -7.45 -23.88
CA ASN A 72 14.75 -6.81 -24.98
C ASN A 72 14.18 -7.23 -26.35
N PHE A 73 14.43 -6.43 -27.37
CA PHE A 73 14.02 -6.67 -28.74
C PHE A 73 15.09 -6.13 -29.68
N TRP A 74 15.74 -7.04 -30.39
CA TRP A 74 16.85 -6.77 -31.28
C TRP A 74 16.41 -6.62 -32.73
N VAL A 75 17.05 -5.70 -33.43
CA VAL A 75 16.91 -5.50 -34.86
C VAL A 75 18.29 -5.60 -35.51
N TYR A 76 18.51 -6.68 -36.26
CA TYR A 76 19.69 -6.84 -37.10
C TYR A 76 19.39 -6.32 -38.51
N ILE A 77 20.24 -5.43 -39.02
CA ILE A 77 20.19 -4.98 -40.43
C ILE A 77 21.35 -5.63 -41.19
N ASP A 78 22.57 -5.45 -40.67
CA ASP A 78 23.81 -6.04 -41.16
C ASP A 78 24.84 -6.12 -40.00
N LYS A 79 26.00 -6.73 -40.26
CA LYS A 79 27.07 -6.93 -39.25
C LYS A 79 27.62 -5.65 -38.60
N HIS A 80 27.37 -4.49 -39.19
CA HIS A 80 27.78 -3.19 -38.66
C HIS A 80 26.60 -2.38 -38.09
N LYS A 81 25.37 -2.87 -38.24
CA LYS A 81 24.14 -2.18 -37.82
C LYS A 81 23.21 -3.15 -37.11
N ILE A 82 23.46 -3.30 -35.81
CA ILE A 82 22.64 -4.05 -34.86
C ILE A 82 22.12 -3.07 -33.83
N TRP A 83 20.83 -3.17 -33.50
CA TRP A 83 20.19 -2.20 -32.62
C TRP A 83 19.24 -2.88 -31.63
N SER A 84 19.34 -2.50 -30.35
CA SER A 84 18.33 -2.83 -29.36
C SER A 84 17.23 -1.78 -29.40
N ALA A 85 16.00 -2.19 -29.71
CA ALA A 85 14.84 -1.31 -29.79
C ALA A 85 14.45 -0.71 -28.42
N CYS A 86 14.95 -1.25 -27.30
CA CYS A 86 14.78 -0.70 -25.96
C CYS A 86 16.02 0.07 -25.44
N GLY A 87 17.10 0.14 -26.22
CA GLY A 87 18.33 0.87 -25.87
C GLY A 87 19.18 0.17 -24.82
N VAL A 88 19.15 -1.17 -24.78
CA VAL A 88 19.95 -2.01 -23.87
C VAL A 88 20.87 -2.90 -24.71
N SER A 89 22.13 -2.50 -24.81
CA SER A 89 23.20 -3.21 -25.52
C SER A 89 24.56 -2.94 -24.88
N LYS A 90 25.51 -3.88 -25.01
CA LYS A 90 26.87 -3.78 -24.46
C LYS A 90 27.65 -2.64 -25.10
N ASP A 91 27.48 -2.47 -26.42
CA ASP A 91 27.96 -1.30 -27.12
C ASP A 91 26.99 -0.14 -26.95
N LEU A 92 27.24 0.68 -25.93
CA LEU A 92 26.44 1.84 -25.58
C LEU A 92 26.65 3.03 -26.54
N SER A 93 27.61 2.96 -27.48
CA SER A 93 27.89 4.09 -28.39
C SER A 93 26.70 4.37 -29.30
N HIS A 94 26.02 3.33 -29.80
CA HIS A 94 24.83 3.45 -30.63
C HIS A 94 23.60 3.93 -29.83
N SER A 95 23.42 3.45 -28.60
CA SER A 95 22.26 3.81 -27.76
C SER A 95 22.36 5.21 -27.15
N LYS A 96 23.57 5.77 -27.01
CA LYS A 96 23.78 7.16 -26.56
C LYS A 96 23.25 8.21 -27.55
N GLU A 97 23.04 7.82 -28.80
CA GLU A 97 22.53 8.70 -29.87
C GLU A 97 21.02 8.57 -30.06
N ASP A 98 20.36 7.66 -29.34
CA ASP A 98 18.91 7.51 -29.40
C ASP A 98 18.23 8.75 -28.83
N LYS A 99 17.24 9.27 -29.56
CA LYS A 99 16.24 10.16 -28.98
C LYS A 99 15.21 9.31 -28.24
N PHE A 100 15.10 9.52 -26.94
CA PHE A 100 14.20 8.77 -26.06
C PHE A 100 12.97 9.61 -25.65
N SER A 101 11.82 8.94 -25.54
CA SER A 101 10.73 9.42 -24.70
C SER A 101 9.92 8.27 -24.13
N LEU A 102 9.42 8.47 -22.92
CA LEU A 102 8.48 7.59 -22.23
C LEU A 102 7.15 8.32 -22.04
N GLU A 103 6.06 7.62 -22.29
CA GLU A 103 4.70 7.99 -21.87
C GLU A 103 4.18 6.88 -20.97
N ALA A 104 3.55 7.23 -19.85
CA ALA A 104 2.95 6.25 -18.96
C ALA A 104 1.67 6.78 -18.33
N GLY A 105 0.77 5.87 -17.98
CA GLY A 105 -0.50 6.16 -17.33
C GLY A 105 -0.95 4.99 -16.47
N LEU A 106 -2.18 5.04 -15.99
CA LEU A 106 -2.77 4.04 -15.11
C LEU A 106 -3.30 2.83 -15.91
N LEU A 107 -2.80 1.59 -15.79
CA LEU A 107 -1.39 1.21 -15.58
C LEU A 107 -0.82 0.69 -16.90
N TRP A 108 0.08 1.46 -17.52
CA TRP A 108 0.74 1.11 -18.77
C TRP A 108 1.98 1.98 -18.98
N GLN A 109 2.93 1.48 -19.77
CA GLN A 109 4.12 2.21 -20.20
C GLN A 109 4.29 2.09 -21.71
N LYS A 110 4.62 3.19 -22.39
CA LYS A 110 5.06 3.22 -23.78
C LYS A 110 6.40 3.93 -23.87
N ILE A 111 7.44 3.25 -24.35
CA ILE A 111 8.71 3.89 -24.69
C ILE A 111 8.84 4.10 -26.19
N THR A 112 9.52 5.16 -26.58
CA THR A 112 9.86 5.48 -27.97
C THR A 112 11.34 5.75 -28.06
N ARG A 113 12.02 5.10 -29.00
CA ARG A 113 13.43 5.39 -29.34
C ARG A 113 13.57 5.66 -30.83
N GLU A 114 14.30 6.69 -31.18
CA GLU A 114 14.61 7.04 -32.56
C GLU A 114 16.13 7.11 -32.74
N ASN A 115 16.67 6.33 -33.66
CA ASN A 115 18.09 6.37 -34.00
C ASN A 115 18.27 6.73 -35.47
N LYS A 116 18.76 7.95 -35.74
CA LYS A 116 18.93 8.45 -37.11
C LYS A 116 20.02 7.72 -37.89
N LYS A 117 21.07 7.23 -37.23
CA LYS A 117 22.17 6.51 -37.89
C LYS A 117 21.78 5.11 -38.31
N VAL A 118 21.03 4.42 -37.45
CA VAL A 118 20.40 3.13 -37.77
C VAL A 118 19.26 3.33 -38.78
N GLY A 119 18.58 4.48 -38.74
CA GLY A 119 17.46 4.81 -39.63
C GLY A 119 16.12 4.24 -39.16
N LEU A 120 16.01 3.90 -37.87
CA LEU A 120 14.84 3.24 -37.28
C LEU A 120 14.26 4.01 -36.09
N LYS A 121 12.96 3.83 -35.90
CA LYS A 121 12.20 4.22 -34.71
C LYS A 121 11.51 2.99 -34.12
N SER A 122 11.56 2.84 -32.80
CA SER A 122 10.76 1.87 -32.05
C SER A 122 9.71 2.57 -31.20
N GLU A 123 8.54 1.94 -31.09
CA GLU A 123 7.52 2.24 -30.09
C GLU A 123 7.19 0.93 -29.38
N ILE A 124 7.40 0.85 -28.06
CA ILE A 124 7.17 -0.36 -27.27
C ILE A 124 6.15 -0.06 -26.17
N LEU A 125 4.98 -0.68 -26.27
CA LEU A 125 3.88 -0.59 -25.29
C LEU A 125 3.88 -1.84 -24.41
N SER A 126 3.87 -1.67 -23.09
CA SER A 126 3.80 -2.73 -22.08
C SER A 126 2.66 -2.49 -21.10
N PHE A 127 1.83 -3.52 -20.87
CA PHE A 127 0.76 -3.50 -19.87
C PHE A 127 0.35 -4.92 -19.45
N VAL A 128 -0.27 -5.03 -18.28
CA VAL A 128 -0.98 -6.24 -17.84
C VAL A 128 -2.49 -6.00 -18.09
N PRO A 129 -3.20 -6.85 -18.86
CA PRO A 129 -4.60 -6.63 -19.17
C PRO A 129 -5.49 -6.61 -17.93
N ALA A 130 -6.44 -5.69 -17.89
CA ALA A 130 -7.49 -5.68 -16.86
C ALA A 130 -8.37 -6.94 -16.92
N GLY A 131 -8.69 -7.49 -15.75
CA GLY A 131 -9.34 -8.78 -15.59
C GLY A 131 -8.37 -9.81 -15.00
N ASN A 132 -8.54 -11.09 -15.37
CA ASN A 132 -7.78 -12.20 -14.78
C ASN A 132 -6.86 -12.89 -15.79
N ALA A 133 -6.51 -12.22 -16.90
CA ALA A 133 -5.57 -12.78 -17.86
C ALA A 133 -4.17 -12.80 -17.22
N PRO A 134 -3.52 -13.97 -17.06
CA PRO A 134 -2.27 -14.09 -16.31
C PRO A 134 -1.05 -13.79 -17.19
N VAL A 135 -1.11 -12.67 -17.93
CA VAL A 135 -0.11 -12.28 -18.91
C VAL A 135 0.28 -10.81 -18.81
N GLU A 136 1.55 -10.53 -19.05
CA GLU A 136 2.02 -9.23 -19.49
C GLU A 136 2.05 -9.24 -21.02
N LEU A 137 1.60 -8.14 -21.63
CA LEU A 137 1.60 -7.93 -23.08
C LEU A 137 2.63 -6.86 -23.43
N MET A 138 3.44 -7.13 -24.46
CA MET A 138 4.37 -6.17 -25.04
C MET A 138 4.17 -6.08 -26.55
N GLN A 139 3.85 -4.89 -27.04
CA GLN A 139 3.72 -4.60 -28.48
C GLN A 139 4.92 -3.75 -28.92
N VAL A 140 5.67 -4.24 -29.90
CA VAL A 140 6.86 -3.58 -30.46
C VAL A 140 6.55 -3.17 -31.90
N LYS A 141 6.58 -1.87 -32.18
CA LYS A 141 6.43 -1.34 -33.53
C LYS A 141 7.74 -0.74 -34.00
N ILE A 142 8.28 -1.26 -35.10
CA ILE A 142 9.51 -0.76 -35.73
C ILE A 142 9.14 0.00 -36.99
N THR A 143 9.62 1.23 -37.13
CA THR A 143 9.35 2.12 -38.26
C THR A 143 10.65 2.54 -38.93
N ASN A 144 10.71 2.46 -40.26
CA ASN A 144 11.83 3.00 -41.03
C ASN A 144 11.67 4.51 -41.19
N ILE A 145 12.61 5.27 -40.59
CA ILE A 145 12.66 6.74 -40.65
C ILE A 145 13.73 7.26 -41.61
N SER A 146 14.38 6.36 -42.36
CA SER A 146 15.35 6.71 -43.39
C SER A 146 14.67 6.94 -44.76
N SER A 147 15.42 7.51 -45.70
CA SER A 147 14.97 7.70 -47.08
C SER A 147 15.04 6.43 -47.93
N ARG A 148 15.74 5.38 -47.47
CA ARG A 148 15.97 4.13 -48.22
C ARG A 148 15.14 2.99 -47.65
N ARG A 149 14.91 1.95 -48.44
CA ARG A 149 14.33 0.70 -47.92
C ARG A 149 15.33 0.03 -46.99
N ILE A 150 14.85 -0.49 -45.86
CA ILE A 150 15.67 -1.23 -44.89
C ILE A 150 15.08 -2.63 -44.74
N LYS A 151 15.94 -3.64 -44.90
CA LYS A 151 15.62 -5.02 -44.54
C LYS A 151 16.07 -5.26 -43.10
N ILE A 152 15.18 -5.77 -42.27
CA ILE A 152 15.43 -6.04 -40.86
C ILE A 152 15.22 -7.52 -40.53
N ILE A 153 15.99 -8.03 -39.56
CA ILE A 153 15.81 -9.33 -38.92
C ILE A 153 15.49 -9.07 -37.43
N PRO A 154 14.20 -9.13 -37.05
CA PRO A 154 13.76 -8.85 -35.68
C PRO A 154 13.88 -10.09 -34.80
N THR A 155 14.40 -9.93 -33.58
CA THR A 155 14.53 -11.02 -32.60
C THR A 155 14.15 -10.53 -31.20
N SER A 156 13.11 -11.11 -30.59
CA SER A 156 12.84 -10.83 -29.16
C SER A 156 13.92 -11.47 -28.28
N ALA A 157 14.09 -10.97 -27.08
CA ALA A 157 15.02 -11.52 -26.10
C ALA A 157 14.43 -11.39 -24.69
N ILE A 158 13.73 -12.44 -24.24
CA ILE A 158 13.11 -12.49 -22.90
C ILE A 158 13.75 -13.66 -22.12
N PRO A 159 14.66 -13.40 -21.17
CA PRO A 159 15.26 -14.45 -20.34
C PRO A 159 14.24 -14.98 -19.34
N LEU A 160 14.06 -16.30 -19.25
CA LEU A 160 13.13 -16.90 -18.29
C LEU A 160 13.89 -17.40 -17.05
N TYR A 161 13.37 -17.05 -15.88
CA TYR A 161 13.77 -17.58 -14.59
C TYR A 161 12.90 -18.79 -14.19
N ALA A 162 11.58 -18.70 -14.39
CA ALA A 162 10.64 -19.82 -14.28
C ALA A 162 10.70 -20.64 -12.98
N ARG A 163 10.86 -19.99 -11.81
CA ARG A 163 10.89 -20.65 -10.47
C ARG A 163 10.62 -19.67 -9.32
N GLY A 164 10.79 -20.10 -8.07
CA GLY A 164 10.58 -19.26 -6.88
C GLY A 164 11.77 -18.36 -6.54
N ALA A 165 11.53 -17.26 -5.82
CA ALA A 165 12.57 -16.27 -5.51
C ALA A 165 13.70 -16.79 -4.62
N ASN A 166 13.43 -17.82 -3.82
CA ASN A 166 14.45 -18.44 -2.94
C ASN A 166 15.65 -18.96 -3.74
N SER A 167 15.44 -19.33 -5.01
CA SER A 167 16.50 -19.85 -5.87
C SER A 167 17.31 -18.77 -6.62
N ILE A 168 17.22 -17.51 -6.20
CA ILE A 168 17.95 -16.40 -6.86
C ILE A 168 19.46 -16.64 -6.85
N ARG A 169 19.96 -17.21 -5.75
CA ARG A 169 21.34 -17.69 -5.55
C ARG A 169 21.36 -19.11 -5.02
N ASP A 170 20.60 -19.37 -3.96
CA ASP A 170 20.57 -20.68 -3.31
C ASP A 170 20.07 -21.76 -4.28
N HIS A 171 20.85 -22.80 -4.51
CA HIS A 171 20.55 -23.84 -5.50
C HIS A 171 20.18 -23.28 -6.90
N ARG A 172 20.67 -22.08 -7.28
CA ARG A 172 20.30 -21.40 -8.54
C ARG A 172 20.56 -22.27 -9.77
N HIS A 173 21.76 -22.85 -9.85
CA HIS A 173 22.16 -23.77 -10.92
C HIS A 173 21.45 -25.13 -10.78
N VAL A 174 21.39 -25.70 -9.58
CA VAL A 174 20.69 -26.99 -9.36
C VAL A 174 19.24 -26.92 -9.82
N THR A 175 18.55 -25.79 -9.57
CA THR A 175 17.17 -25.59 -9.99
C THR A 175 17.00 -25.28 -11.48
N SER A 176 18.05 -24.86 -12.21
CA SER A 176 17.97 -24.79 -13.68
C SER A 176 17.92 -26.19 -14.30
N LEU A 177 18.58 -27.19 -13.70
CA LEU A 177 18.53 -28.60 -14.13
C LEU A 177 17.11 -29.21 -14.10
N LEU A 178 16.21 -28.60 -13.32
CA LEU A 178 14.81 -29.00 -13.21
C LEU A 178 13.95 -28.47 -14.36
N GLN A 179 14.41 -27.46 -15.11
CA GLN A 179 13.62 -26.86 -16.18
C GLN A 179 13.33 -27.90 -17.27
N ARG A 180 12.06 -27.99 -17.68
CA ARG A 180 11.66 -28.68 -18.90
C ARG A 180 11.16 -27.67 -19.90
N ILE A 181 11.91 -27.53 -21.00
CA ILE A 181 11.62 -26.55 -22.04
C ILE A 181 10.92 -27.26 -23.19
N ALA A 182 9.79 -26.71 -23.61
CA ALA A 182 9.05 -27.14 -24.79
C ALA A 182 8.99 -25.98 -25.79
N ILE A 183 9.25 -26.28 -27.05
CA ILE A 183 9.15 -25.33 -28.15
C ILE A 183 7.74 -25.43 -28.73
N ASP A 184 6.99 -24.34 -28.64
CA ASP A 184 5.74 -24.15 -29.38
C ASP A 184 6.06 -23.32 -30.63
N LYS A 185 5.26 -23.46 -31.70
CA LYS A 185 5.48 -22.64 -32.90
C LYS A 185 5.48 -21.15 -32.60
N TYR A 186 4.71 -20.69 -31.60
CA TYR A 186 4.66 -19.29 -31.16
C TYR A 186 5.77 -18.92 -30.17
N GLY A 187 6.51 -19.86 -29.57
CA GLY A 187 7.59 -19.51 -28.65
C GLY A 187 8.00 -20.62 -27.68
N VAL A 188 8.25 -20.24 -26.43
CA VAL A 188 8.89 -21.11 -25.43
C VAL A 188 7.98 -21.30 -24.23
N ILE A 189 7.83 -22.54 -23.80
CA ILE A 189 7.07 -22.96 -22.62
C ILE A 189 8.02 -23.71 -21.68
N VAL A 190 8.03 -23.34 -20.41
CA VAL A 190 8.88 -23.93 -19.38
C VAL A 190 8.01 -24.47 -18.25
N LYS A 191 8.18 -25.75 -17.94
CA LYS A 191 7.57 -26.39 -16.77
C LYS A 191 8.66 -27.14 -15.99
N PRO A 192 9.22 -26.54 -14.93
CA PRO A 192 10.13 -27.28 -14.06
C PRO A 192 9.49 -28.56 -13.53
N THR A 193 10.30 -29.59 -13.27
CA THR A 193 9.82 -30.85 -12.69
C THR A 193 9.45 -30.69 -11.21
N LEU A 194 10.27 -29.96 -10.45
CA LEU A 194 10.11 -29.70 -9.03
C LEU A 194 10.17 -28.19 -8.74
N CYS A 195 9.56 -27.79 -7.62
CA CYS A 195 9.71 -26.48 -7.00
C CYS A 195 10.45 -26.67 -5.67
N PHE A 196 11.49 -25.88 -5.46
CA PHE A 196 12.23 -25.82 -4.20
C PHE A 196 11.78 -24.55 -3.46
N ASP A 197 11.28 -24.70 -2.25
CA ASP A 197 10.98 -23.58 -1.37
C ASP A 197 11.33 -23.90 0.09
N GLU A 198 11.03 -22.97 1.00
CA GLU A 198 11.28 -23.13 2.45
C GLU A 198 10.55 -24.33 3.07
N SER A 199 9.56 -24.90 2.38
CA SER A 199 8.80 -26.08 2.82
C SER A 199 9.34 -27.41 2.27
N GLY A 200 10.35 -27.38 1.40
CA GLY A 200 11.03 -28.55 0.84
C GLY A 200 10.91 -28.68 -0.69
N HIS A 201 11.05 -29.92 -1.18
CA HIS A 201 10.95 -30.25 -2.61
C HIS A 201 9.57 -30.80 -2.94
N GLN A 202 8.87 -30.19 -3.91
CA GLN A 202 7.52 -30.59 -4.30
C GLN A 202 7.37 -30.66 -5.83
N PRO A 203 6.49 -31.52 -6.37
CA PRO A 203 6.12 -31.49 -7.79
C PRO A 203 5.63 -30.10 -8.22
N ASN A 204 6.22 -29.56 -9.29
CA ASN A 204 5.84 -28.24 -9.78
C ASN A 204 4.55 -28.29 -10.62
N LYS A 205 3.65 -27.34 -10.35
CA LYS A 205 2.40 -27.15 -11.10
C LYS A 205 2.46 -25.95 -12.06
N LYS A 206 3.39 -25.02 -11.85
CA LYS A 206 3.47 -23.76 -12.60
C LYS A 206 4.08 -23.98 -13.98
N ILE A 207 3.54 -23.29 -14.97
CA ILE A 207 4.00 -23.26 -16.35
C ILE A 207 4.25 -21.81 -16.70
N TYR A 208 5.42 -21.53 -17.23
CA TYR A 208 5.88 -20.21 -17.62
C TYR A 208 6.01 -20.19 -19.13
N PHE A 209 5.59 -19.13 -19.79
CA PHE A 209 5.70 -19.08 -21.24
C PHE A 209 5.97 -17.67 -21.74
N VAL A 210 6.62 -17.62 -22.90
CA VAL A 210 6.76 -16.42 -23.72
C VAL A 210 6.44 -16.80 -25.15
N LEU A 211 5.43 -16.15 -25.71
CA LEU A 211 4.89 -16.42 -27.03
C LEU A 211 4.95 -15.14 -27.85
N GLY A 212 5.11 -15.25 -29.17
CA GLY A 212 5.26 -14.13 -30.07
C GLY A 212 4.51 -14.32 -31.39
N CYS A 213 4.07 -13.21 -31.97
CA CYS A 213 3.58 -13.17 -33.34
C CYS A 213 3.80 -11.78 -33.97
N ASP A 214 3.79 -11.71 -35.30
CA ASP A 214 3.84 -10.45 -36.04
C ASP A 214 2.44 -9.87 -36.31
N GLU A 215 2.37 -8.71 -36.95
CA GLU A 215 1.12 -8.02 -37.28
C GLU A 215 0.18 -8.81 -38.21
N LYS A 216 0.70 -9.83 -38.90
CA LYS A 216 -0.05 -10.78 -39.73
C LYS A 216 -0.43 -12.05 -38.96
N SER A 217 -0.24 -12.06 -37.64
CA SER A 217 -0.41 -13.22 -36.76
C SER A 217 0.51 -14.39 -37.12
N SER A 218 1.61 -14.14 -37.85
CA SER A 218 2.61 -15.16 -38.15
C SER A 218 3.47 -15.42 -36.93
N TRP A 219 3.82 -16.67 -36.72
CA TRP A 219 4.72 -17.08 -35.64
C TRP A 219 6.21 -16.84 -36.00
N PRO A 220 7.12 -16.84 -35.00
CA PRO A 220 8.57 -16.71 -35.22
C PRO A 220 9.10 -17.78 -36.17
N ARG A 221 10.12 -17.44 -36.96
CA ARG A 221 10.77 -18.38 -37.89
C ARG A 221 11.76 -19.30 -37.19
N TYR A 222 12.49 -18.77 -36.20
CA TYR A 222 13.48 -19.52 -35.42
C TYR A 222 13.35 -19.16 -33.94
N ILE A 223 13.69 -20.11 -33.07
CA ILE A 223 13.56 -19.98 -31.61
C ILE A 223 14.88 -20.38 -30.96
N TYR A 224 15.41 -19.54 -30.06
CA TYR A 224 16.55 -19.82 -29.18
C TYR A 224 15.99 -20.07 -27.78
N PRO A 225 15.77 -21.35 -27.40
CA PRO A 225 15.04 -21.71 -26.18
C PRO A 225 15.89 -21.64 -24.90
N THR A 226 17.21 -21.45 -25.00
CA THR A 226 18.14 -21.38 -23.86
C THR A 226 19.01 -20.14 -23.92
N GLN A 227 19.43 -19.64 -22.76
CA GLN A 227 20.30 -18.47 -22.69
C GLN A 227 21.67 -18.76 -23.29
N GLU A 228 22.22 -19.96 -23.08
CA GLU A 228 23.48 -20.39 -23.70
C GLU A 228 23.42 -20.31 -25.23
N MET A 229 22.37 -20.85 -25.87
CA MET A 229 22.23 -20.82 -27.33
C MET A 229 22.03 -19.39 -27.86
N PHE A 230 21.34 -18.54 -27.10
CA PHE A 230 21.10 -17.16 -27.51
C PHE A 230 22.36 -16.28 -27.34
N CYS A 231 23.05 -16.39 -26.22
CA CYS A 231 24.20 -15.58 -25.88
C CYS A 231 25.48 -16.05 -26.56
N GLY A 232 25.66 -17.37 -26.72
CA GLY A 232 26.92 -17.98 -27.13
C GLY A 232 28.03 -17.84 -26.06
N ASP A 233 29.16 -18.50 -26.27
CA ASP A 233 30.28 -18.53 -25.30
C ASP A 233 30.95 -17.16 -25.12
N ALA A 234 30.97 -16.35 -26.18
CA ALA A 234 31.62 -15.03 -26.20
C ALA A 234 30.66 -13.86 -25.87
N GLY A 235 29.36 -14.12 -25.77
CA GLY A 235 28.32 -13.10 -25.64
C GLY A 235 27.62 -13.07 -24.28
N ASP A 236 26.69 -12.14 -24.14
CA ASP A 236 25.79 -12.02 -23.01
C ASP A 236 24.42 -11.46 -23.44
N LEU A 237 23.49 -11.21 -22.51
CA LEU A 237 22.15 -10.71 -22.84
C LEU A 237 22.14 -9.28 -23.44
N GLU A 238 23.24 -8.54 -23.33
CA GLU A 238 23.42 -7.20 -23.92
C GLU A 238 24.28 -7.22 -25.19
N ALA A 239 24.98 -8.31 -25.48
CA ALA A 239 25.63 -8.58 -26.77
C ALA A 239 25.52 -10.07 -27.13
N PRO A 240 24.31 -10.55 -27.50
CA PRO A 240 24.10 -11.96 -27.76
C PRO A 240 24.72 -12.35 -29.10
N GLN A 241 25.60 -13.35 -29.10
CA GLN A 241 26.31 -13.82 -30.29
C GLN A 241 25.33 -14.23 -31.40
N SER A 242 24.22 -14.87 -31.05
CA SER A 242 23.19 -15.27 -32.03
C SER A 242 22.64 -14.11 -32.85
N VAL A 243 22.55 -12.90 -32.27
CA VAL A 243 22.11 -11.69 -32.97
C VAL A 243 23.29 -11.03 -33.68
N TYR A 244 24.41 -10.86 -33.00
CA TYR A 244 25.56 -10.11 -33.53
C TYR A 244 26.20 -10.78 -34.75
N GLU A 245 26.26 -12.11 -34.73
CA GLU A 245 26.78 -12.92 -35.84
C GLU A 245 25.64 -13.47 -36.72
N ASN A 246 24.38 -13.14 -36.42
CA ASN A 246 23.19 -13.60 -37.14
C ASN A 246 23.11 -15.14 -37.29
N LEU A 247 23.59 -15.87 -36.28
CA LEU A 247 23.61 -17.34 -36.25
C LEU A 247 22.19 -17.90 -36.12
N LEU A 248 21.91 -19.04 -36.72
CA LEU A 248 20.67 -19.79 -36.52
C LEU A 248 20.76 -20.65 -35.26
N PRO A 249 19.62 -21.02 -34.61
CA PRO A 249 19.66 -21.99 -33.53
C PRO A 249 20.12 -23.35 -34.05
N ASP A 250 20.77 -24.13 -33.20
CA ASP A 250 21.22 -25.49 -33.48
C ASP A 250 20.37 -26.54 -32.74
N ASP A 251 20.70 -27.82 -32.93
CA ASP A 251 20.00 -28.96 -32.31
C ASP A 251 20.53 -29.32 -30.91
N SER A 252 21.18 -28.37 -30.20
CA SER A 252 21.71 -28.59 -28.86
C SER A 252 20.66 -29.03 -27.85
N LEU A 253 21.07 -29.79 -26.84
CA LEU A 253 20.21 -30.17 -25.72
C LEU A 253 19.66 -28.93 -25.00
N ILE A 254 18.34 -28.88 -24.82
CA ILE A 254 17.63 -27.72 -24.20
C ILE A 254 17.14 -27.99 -22.77
N GLN A 255 17.12 -29.25 -22.33
CA GLN A 255 16.56 -29.61 -21.02
C GLN A 255 17.56 -29.30 -19.89
N GLY A 256 17.05 -28.85 -18.75
CA GLY A 256 17.88 -28.56 -17.58
C GLY A 256 18.79 -27.33 -17.71
N LYS A 257 18.46 -26.40 -18.61
CA LYS A 257 19.22 -25.17 -18.87
C LYS A 257 18.42 -23.95 -18.45
N GLU A 258 19.09 -22.80 -18.32
CA GLU A 258 18.38 -21.52 -18.16
C GLU A 258 17.63 -21.18 -19.46
N ALA A 259 16.31 -21.09 -19.36
CA ALA A 259 15.45 -20.84 -20.51
C ALA A 259 15.54 -19.41 -21.05
N MET A 260 15.28 -19.28 -22.34
CA MET A 260 15.27 -18.04 -23.09
C MET A 260 14.15 -18.07 -24.12
N ALA A 261 13.51 -16.93 -24.36
CA ALA A 261 12.63 -16.76 -25.50
C ALA A 261 13.27 -15.79 -26.49
N GLY A 262 14.31 -16.29 -27.16
CA GLY A 262 14.87 -15.66 -28.34
C GLY A 262 13.98 -15.96 -29.54
N LEU A 263 13.02 -15.10 -29.87
CA LEU A 263 12.07 -15.36 -30.95
C LEU A 263 12.46 -14.56 -32.19
N ARG A 264 13.08 -15.21 -33.18
CA ARG A 264 13.49 -14.57 -34.43
C ARG A 264 12.38 -14.63 -35.46
N PHE A 265 11.87 -13.47 -35.84
CA PHE A 265 10.79 -13.33 -36.81
C PHE A 265 11.30 -13.40 -38.24
N LYS A 266 10.38 -13.54 -39.20
CA LYS A 266 10.72 -13.47 -40.63
C LYS A 266 11.35 -12.12 -40.93
N PRO A 267 12.37 -12.04 -41.83
CA PRO A 267 12.89 -10.77 -42.27
C PRO A 267 11.78 -9.91 -42.87
N ALA A 268 11.75 -8.63 -42.51
CA ALA A 268 10.79 -7.66 -43.02
C ALA A 268 11.51 -6.58 -43.80
N GLU A 269 10.93 -6.15 -44.92
CA GLU A 269 11.44 -5.03 -45.72
C GLU A 269 10.54 -3.82 -45.51
N LEU A 270 11.12 -2.75 -44.96
CA LEU A 270 10.40 -1.54 -44.59
C LEU A 270 10.71 -0.43 -45.60
N GLY A 271 9.67 0.05 -46.29
CA GLY A 271 9.72 1.31 -47.04
C GLY A 271 9.81 2.51 -46.11
N ARG A 272 10.09 3.69 -46.67
CA ARG A 272 10.08 4.95 -45.92
C ARG A 272 8.75 5.14 -45.19
N ASP A 273 8.82 5.49 -43.91
CA ASP A 273 7.69 5.73 -43.01
C ASP A 273 6.73 4.52 -42.84
N LYS A 274 7.16 3.33 -43.30
CA LYS A 274 6.42 2.08 -43.08
C LYS A 274 6.88 1.43 -41.78
N SER A 275 5.92 0.84 -41.08
CA SER A 275 6.14 0.14 -39.83
C SER A 275 5.82 -1.35 -39.96
N HIS A 276 6.37 -2.14 -39.06
CA HIS A 276 5.95 -3.52 -38.82
C HIS A 276 5.87 -3.78 -37.32
N THR A 277 4.80 -4.45 -36.89
CA THR A 277 4.49 -4.65 -35.47
C THR A 277 4.66 -6.11 -35.04
N TYR A 278 5.16 -6.30 -33.83
CA TYR A 278 5.34 -7.59 -33.16
C TYR A 278 4.64 -7.55 -31.80
N ILE A 279 4.15 -8.71 -31.36
CA ILE A 279 3.43 -8.89 -30.10
C ILE A 279 4.14 -10.00 -29.34
N LEU A 280 4.48 -9.74 -28.08
CA LEU A 280 4.93 -10.74 -27.12
C LEU A 280 3.91 -10.88 -25.98
N ILE A 281 3.69 -12.13 -25.58
CA ILE A 281 2.75 -12.54 -24.53
C ILE A 281 3.56 -13.34 -23.51
N MET A 282 3.72 -12.83 -22.29
CA MET A 282 4.53 -13.44 -21.24
C MET A 282 3.64 -13.81 -20.07
N GLY A 283 3.55 -15.07 -19.68
CA GLY A 283 2.56 -15.49 -18.68
C GLY A 283 2.94 -16.67 -17.80
N ILE A 284 2.18 -16.80 -16.71
CA ILE A 284 2.33 -17.84 -15.70
C ILE A 284 0.97 -18.49 -15.47
N ILE A 285 0.86 -19.79 -15.68
CA ILE A 285 -0.39 -20.56 -15.56
C ILE A 285 -0.16 -21.88 -14.82
N GLU A 286 -1.23 -22.63 -14.57
CA GLU A 286 -1.17 -24.01 -14.07
C GLU A 286 -1.72 -25.03 -15.07
N ASN A 287 -2.70 -24.63 -15.89
CA ASN A 287 -3.32 -25.51 -16.89
C ASN A 287 -2.75 -25.24 -18.30
N PRO A 288 -1.99 -26.17 -18.91
CA PRO A 288 -1.44 -25.99 -20.26
C PRO A 288 -2.49 -25.68 -21.34
N GLN A 289 -3.75 -26.09 -21.15
CA GLN A 289 -4.82 -25.84 -22.11
C GLN A 289 -5.16 -24.34 -22.26
N GLU A 290 -4.81 -23.52 -21.27
CA GLU A 290 -5.04 -22.07 -21.30
C GLU A 290 -4.16 -21.35 -22.34
N ILE A 291 -2.98 -21.89 -22.68
CA ILE A 291 -2.05 -21.28 -23.64
C ILE A 291 -2.72 -21.01 -24.98
N LYS A 292 -3.49 -21.98 -25.49
CA LYS A 292 -4.21 -21.83 -26.78
C LYS A 292 -5.24 -20.71 -26.72
N LYS A 293 -5.96 -20.58 -25.60
CA LYS A 293 -6.96 -19.52 -25.39
C LYS A 293 -6.28 -18.15 -25.32
N ILE A 294 -5.19 -18.05 -24.55
CA ILE A 294 -4.41 -16.81 -24.38
C ILE A 294 -3.85 -16.32 -25.71
N ILE A 295 -3.24 -17.20 -26.52
CA ILE A 295 -2.77 -16.82 -27.87
C ILE A 295 -3.96 -16.31 -28.70
N GLN A 296 -5.07 -17.03 -28.73
CA GLN A 296 -6.25 -16.59 -29.50
C GLN A 296 -6.81 -15.25 -29.00
N GLU A 297 -6.67 -14.92 -27.73
CA GLU A 297 -7.13 -13.65 -27.16
C GLU A 297 -6.23 -12.47 -27.54
N PHE A 298 -4.93 -12.70 -27.77
CA PHE A 298 -3.94 -11.62 -27.92
C PHE A 298 -3.07 -11.66 -29.20
N ASN A 299 -3.27 -12.59 -30.13
CA ASN A 299 -2.42 -12.79 -31.31
C ASN A 299 -2.57 -11.79 -32.49
N SER A 300 -3.12 -10.59 -32.26
CA SER A 300 -3.22 -9.57 -33.34
C SER A 300 -3.26 -8.16 -32.77
N VAL A 301 -2.78 -7.18 -33.54
CA VAL A 301 -2.71 -5.76 -33.12
C VAL A 301 -4.06 -5.24 -32.63
N LYS A 302 -5.15 -5.48 -33.37
CA LYS A 302 -6.51 -5.06 -32.98
C LYS A 302 -6.96 -5.61 -31.63
N LYS A 303 -6.52 -6.82 -31.26
CA LYS A 303 -6.85 -7.45 -29.98
C LYS A 303 -6.05 -6.81 -28.84
N ILE A 304 -4.78 -6.52 -29.08
CA ILE A 304 -3.94 -5.77 -28.14
C ILE A 304 -4.50 -4.36 -27.91
N GLU A 305 -4.88 -3.64 -28.96
CA GLU A 305 -5.51 -2.31 -28.86
C GLU A 305 -6.81 -2.36 -28.05
N LYS A 306 -7.67 -3.36 -28.28
CA LYS A 306 -8.90 -3.57 -27.50
C LYS A 306 -8.59 -3.85 -26.03
N ALA A 307 -7.64 -4.74 -25.74
CA ALA A 307 -7.23 -5.06 -24.38
C ALA A 307 -6.61 -3.85 -23.67
N PHE A 308 -5.83 -3.05 -24.40
CA PHE A 308 -5.21 -1.83 -23.90
C PHE A 308 -6.25 -0.77 -23.57
N ALA A 309 -7.20 -0.50 -24.47
CA ALA A 309 -8.30 0.43 -24.23
C ALA A 309 -9.15 0.02 -23.01
N LYS A 310 -9.46 -1.27 -22.88
CA LYS A 310 -10.14 -1.82 -21.68
C LYS A 310 -9.32 -1.61 -20.41
N THR A 311 -8.01 -1.80 -20.49
CA THR A 311 -7.10 -1.64 -19.34
C THR A 311 -7.02 -0.18 -18.89
N LYS A 312 -6.88 0.76 -19.83
CA LYS A 312 -6.94 2.20 -19.55
C LYS A 312 -8.28 2.58 -18.90
N ALA A 313 -9.40 2.11 -19.45
CA ALA A 313 -10.73 2.41 -18.92
C ALA A 313 -10.90 1.87 -17.49
N HIS A 314 -10.46 0.63 -17.22
CA HIS A 314 -10.54 0.02 -15.90
C HIS A 314 -9.78 0.83 -14.84
N TRP A 315 -8.51 1.14 -15.08
CA TRP A 315 -7.69 1.87 -14.10
C TRP A 315 -8.13 3.33 -13.94
N LEU A 316 -8.63 3.96 -15.01
CA LEU A 316 -9.24 5.28 -14.93
C LEU A 316 -10.52 5.26 -14.10
N GLU A 317 -11.35 4.22 -14.22
CA GLU A 317 -12.52 4.03 -13.36
C GLU A 317 -12.12 3.88 -11.88
N VAL A 318 -11.08 3.08 -11.59
CA VAL A 318 -10.54 2.93 -10.23
C VAL A 318 -10.08 4.28 -9.68
N SER A 319 -9.30 5.04 -10.45
CA SER A 319 -8.79 6.36 -10.07
C SER A 319 -9.90 7.40 -9.89
N LYS A 320 -10.98 7.33 -10.68
CA LYS A 320 -12.11 8.28 -10.62
C LYS A 320 -13.17 7.99 -9.55
N ARG A 321 -12.98 6.94 -8.73
CA ARG A 321 -13.88 6.65 -7.60
C ARG A 321 -13.96 7.81 -6.62
N ILE A 322 -12.81 8.45 -6.38
CA ILE A 322 -12.70 9.77 -5.75
C ILE A 322 -11.89 10.63 -6.70
N ASN A 323 -12.49 11.67 -7.25
CA ASN A 323 -11.81 12.58 -8.18
C ASN A 323 -11.89 14.00 -7.66
N ILE A 324 -10.84 14.79 -7.82
CA ILE A 324 -10.81 16.19 -7.40
C ILE A 324 -10.60 17.09 -8.60
N SER A 325 -11.05 18.34 -8.48
CA SER A 325 -10.65 19.42 -9.36
C SER A 325 -10.42 20.66 -8.51
N THR A 326 -9.17 21.09 -8.39
CA THR A 326 -8.75 22.20 -7.53
C THR A 326 -8.29 23.44 -8.31
N GLY A 327 -8.13 23.29 -9.62
CA GLY A 327 -7.48 24.28 -10.48
C GLY A 327 -5.95 24.14 -10.51
N GLU A 328 -5.36 23.33 -9.62
CA GLU A 328 -3.95 22.95 -9.66
C GLU A 328 -3.79 21.60 -10.40
N SER A 329 -3.61 21.66 -11.72
CA SER A 329 -3.57 20.46 -12.58
C SER A 329 -2.53 19.41 -12.16
N ASP A 330 -1.38 19.82 -11.62
CA ASP A 330 -0.36 18.90 -11.13
C ASP A 330 -0.81 18.17 -9.86
N PHE A 331 -1.54 18.85 -8.95
CA PHE A 331 -2.13 18.23 -7.76
C PHE A 331 -3.24 17.26 -8.13
N ASP A 332 -4.16 17.65 -9.01
CA ASP A 332 -5.30 16.82 -9.42
C ASP A 332 -4.83 15.51 -10.10
N ASN A 333 -3.83 15.60 -10.99
CA ASN A 333 -3.26 14.43 -11.65
C ASN A 333 -2.39 13.59 -10.71
N TRP A 334 -1.60 14.19 -9.83
CA TRP A 334 -0.84 13.45 -8.81
C TRP A 334 -1.78 12.70 -7.86
N PHE A 335 -2.87 13.33 -7.43
CA PHE A 335 -3.89 12.69 -6.60
C PHE A 335 -4.51 11.48 -7.31
N SER A 336 -4.70 11.54 -8.62
CA SER A 336 -5.21 10.40 -9.41
C SER A 336 -4.32 9.15 -9.29
N TRP A 337 -3.00 9.32 -9.16
CA TRP A 337 -2.05 8.25 -8.87
C TRP A 337 -2.11 7.81 -7.41
N VAL A 338 -2.14 8.75 -6.46
CA VAL A 338 -2.29 8.44 -5.02
C VAL A 338 -3.56 7.63 -4.76
N ASN A 339 -4.64 7.93 -5.47
CA ASN A 339 -5.93 7.25 -5.28
C ASN A 339 -5.93 5.78 -5.75
N ILE A 340 -5.01 5.37 -6.64
CA ILE A 340 -4.89 3.96 -7.03
C ILE A 340 -3.92 3.17 -6.15
N GLN A 341 -3.05 3.84 -5.38
CA GLN A 341 -2.06 3.18 -4.51
C GLN A 341 -2.68 2.21 -3.48
N PRO A 342 -3.84 2.48 -2.84
CA PRO A 342 -4.49 1.51 -1.97
C PRO A 342 -4.85 0.19 -2.68
N VAL A 343 -5.29 0.28 -3.94
CA VAL A 343 -5.60 -0.90 -4.75
C VAL A 343 -4.32 -1.64 -5.13
N LEU A 344 -3.26 -0.92 -5.50
CA LEU A 344 -1.94 -1.52 -5.75
C LEU A 344 -1.38 -2.21 -4.52
N ARG A 345 -1.45 -1.58 -3.33
CA ARG A 345 -1.01 -2.19 -2.06
C ARG A 345 -1.71 -3.53 -1.81
N LYS A 346 -3.02 -3.59 -2.04
CA LYS A 346 -3.82 -4.82 -1.92
C LYS A 346 -3.38 -5.89 -2.93
N ILE A 347 -3.25 -5.54 -4.20
CA ILE A 347 -2.87 -6.48 -5.28
C ILE A 347 -1.47 -7.05 -5.05
N PHE A 348 -0.52 -6.20 -4.67
CA PHE A 348 0.87 -6.60 -4.44
C PHE A 348 1.12 -7.16 -3.03
N GLY A 349 0.17 -7.06 -2.10
CA GLY A 349 0.34 -7.47 -0.71
C GLY A 349 1.56 -6.80 -0.05
N CYS A 350 1.75 -5.50 -0.29
CA CYS A 350 2.92 -4.71 0.17
C CYS A 350 4.28 -5.39 -0.11
N SER A 351 4.38 -6.08 -1.25
CA SER A 351 5.54 -6.90 -1.63
C SER A 351 5.86 -6.67 -3.11
N PHE A 352 6.85 -7.40 -3.65
CA PHE A 352 6.90 -7.66 -5.08
C PHE A 352 7.09 -6.40 -5.97
N LEU A 353 7.63 -5.32 -5.44
CA LEU A 353 8.24 -4.25 -6.22
C LEU A 353 9.72 -4.12 -5.82
N PRO A 354 10.59 -3.52 -6.64
CA PRO A 354 12.05 -3.54 -6.41
C PRO A 354 12.49 -2.97 -5.06
N ASP A 355 11.78 -1.99 -4.51
CA ASP A 355 12.07 -1.49 -3.16
C ASP A 355 11.52 -2.43 -2.06
N PHE A 356 10.54 -3.27 -2.35
CA PHE A 356 9.86 -4.18 -1.43
C PHE A 356 10.37 -5.62 -1.59
N ASP A 357 11.70 -5.77 -1.53
CA ASP A 357 12.43 -7.01 -1.83
C ASP A 357 12.35 -8.10 -0.75
N TYR A 358 11.83 -7.78 0.43
CA TYR A 358 11.60 -8.71 1.54
C TYR A 358 10.17 -9.31 1.55
N GLY A 359 9.23 -8.67 0.84
CA GLY A 359 7.82 -9.01 0.92
C GLY A 359 7.49 -10.32 0.19
N LYS A 360 6.68 -11.18 0.81
CA LYS A 360 6.26 -12.50 0.27
C LYS A 360 4.78 -12.54 -0.17
N GLY A 361 4.13 -11.39 -0.35
CA GLY A 361 2.74 -11.27 -0.81
C GLY A 361 1.67 -11.56 0.24
N GLY A 362 2.07 -11.72 1.50
CA GLY A 362 1.12 -11.87 2.60
C GLY A 362 0.63 -10.50 3.07
N ARG A 363 -0.52 -10.49 3.75
CA ARG A 363 -1.00 -9.32 4.48
C ARG A 363 -0.64 -9.46 5.95
N GLY A 364 -0.30 -8.35 6.59
CA GLY A 364 -0.20 -8.21 8.03
C GLY A 364 -1.51 -7.71 8.65
N TRP A 365 -1.59 -7.73 9.99
CA TRP A 365 -2.82 -7.33 10.70
C TRP A 365 -3.24 -5.89 10.38
N ARG A 366 -2.30 -4.94 10.35
CA ARG A 366 -2.61 -3.53 10.01
C ARG A 366 -3.20 -3.40 8.61
N ASP A 367 -2.74 -4.19 7.65
CA ASP A 367 -3.24 -4.16 6.26
C ASP A 367 -4.73 -4.48 6.18
N LEU A 368 -5.21 -5.45 6.99
CA LEU A 368 -6.62 -5.82 7.02
C LEU A 368 -7.55 -4.64 7.29
N TRP A 369 -7.11 -3.73 8.15
CA TRP A 369 -7.87 -2.56 8.57
C TRP A 369 -7.60 -1.37 7.65
N GLN A 370 -6.34 -1.15 7.28
CA GLN A 370 -5.92 -0.03 6.46
C GLN A 370 -6.41 -0.12 5.01
N ASP A 371 -6.47 -1.33 4.43
CA ASP A 371 -7.06 -1.56 3.11
C ASP A 371 -8.55 -1.22 3.11
N CYS A 372 -9.24 -1.41 4.25
CA CYS A 372 -10.65 -1.09 4.38
C CYS A 372 -10.93 0.42 4.34
N LEU A 373 -10.00 1.30 4.75
CA LEU A 373 -10.25 2.75 4.80
C LEU A 373 -10.71 3.31 3.44
N SER A 374 -9.95 3.04 2.38
CA SER A 374 -10.31 3.48 1.03
C SER A 374 -11.53 2.71 0.48
N LEU A 375 -11.70 1.43 0.82
CA LEU A 375 -12.83 0.63 0.37
C LEU A 375 -14.15 1.09 1.00
N ILE A 376 -14.14 1.51 2.27
CA ILE A 376 -15.32 2.03 2.97
C ILE A 376 -15.81 3.31 2.28
N LEU A 377 -14.89 4.22 1.94
CA LEU A 377 -15.24 5.48 1.30
C LEU A 377 -15.80 5.32 -0.13
N ASN A 378 -15.45 4.22 -0.80
CA ASN A 378 -15.78 3.98 -2.21
C ASN A 378 -16.93 2.98 -2.43
N ASN A 379 -16.91 1.86 -1.71
CA ASN A 379 -17.84 0.74 -1.86
C ASN A 379 -18.02 -0.03 -0.53
N PRO A 380 -18.69 0.57 0.47
CA PRO A 380 -18.73 0.03 1.82
C PRO A 380 -19.50 -1.29 1.96
N GLN A 381 -20.41 -1.62 1.02
CA GLN A 381 -21.21 -2.85 1.11
C GLN A 381 -20.34 -4.11 1.11
N GLN A 382 -19.25 -4.12 0.34
CA GLN A 382 -18.34 -5.27 0.25
C GLN A 382 -17.42 -5.38 1.49
N VAL A 383 -17.31 -4.33 2.29
CA VAL A 383 -16.39 -4.26 3.43
C VAL A 383 -16.97 -4.92 4.68
N ARG A 384 -18.29 -4.99 4.80
CA ARG A 384 -18.97 -5.56 5.99
C ARG A 384 -18.44 -6.94 6.37
N GLN A 385 -18.40 -7.86 5.40
CA GLN A 385 -17.94 -9.22 5.63
C GLN A 385 -16.43 -9.28 5.86
N ILE A 386 -15.65 -8.39 5.22
CA ILE A 386 -14.20 -8.29 5.43
C ILE A 386 -13.93 -7.92 6.89
N LEU A 387 -14.61 -6.91 7.44
CA LEU A 387 -14.46 -6.51 8.85
C LEU A 387 -14.80 -7.66 9.81
N LEU A 388 -15.92 -8.36 9.58
CA LEU A 388 -16.31 -9.51 10.40
C LEU A 388 -15.26 -10.63 10.37
N ASN A 389 -14.71 -10.92 9.18
CA ASN A 389 -13.65 -11.90 9.03
C ASN A 389 -12.37 -11.45 9.74
N ASN A 390 -12.03 -10.16 9.71
CA ASN A 390 -10.86 -9.62 10.40
C ASN A 390 -10.98 -9.82 11.93
N PHE A 391 -12.15 -9.57 12.51
CA PHE A 391 -12.39 -9.78 13.95
C PHE A 391 -12.21 -11.23 14.39
N SER A 392 -12.39 -12.21 13.49
CA SER A 392 -12.15 -13.62 13.83
C SER A 392 -10.68 -13.96 14.12
N GLY A 393 -9.75 -13.04 13.83
CA GLY A 393 -8.33 -13.16 14.15
C GLY A 393 -7.96 -12.68 15.56
N VAL A 394 -8.87 -12.06 16.30
CA VAL A 394 -8.64 -11.59 17.68
C VAL A 394 -8.59 -12.78 18.64
N ARG A 395 -7.67 -12.78 19.59
CA ARG A 395 -7.59 -13.74 20.71
C ARG A 395 -8.27 -13.17 21.95
N ILE A 396 -8.73 -14.04 22.86
CA ILE A 396 -9.42 -13.62 24.09
C ILE A 396 -8.53 -12.82 25.06
N ASP A 397 -7.21 -12.82 24.86
CA ASP A 397 -6.24 -12.00 25.58
C ASP A 397 -6.02 -10.61 24.95
N GLY A 398 -6.85 -10.21 23.99
CA GLY A 398 -6.78 -8.93 23.28
C GLY A 398 -5.60 -8.80 22.34
N SER A 399 -4.83 -9.87 22.11
CA SER A 399 -3.89 -9.95 20.98
C SER A 399 -4.60 -10.49 19.74
N ASN A 400 -3.87 -10.71 18.65
CA ASN A 400 -4.44 -11.18 17.38
C ASN A 400 -3.45 -12.03 16.59
N ALA A 401 -3.95 -12.83 15.67
CA ALA A 401 -3.11 -13.50 14.69
C ALA A 401 -2.39 -12.48 13.79
N THR A 402 -1.15 -12.77 13.43
CA THR A 402 -0.25 -11.84 12.74
C THR A 402 -0.05 -12.17 11.27
N ILE A 403 -0.42 -13.39 10.84
CA ILE A 403 -0.40 -13.82 9.44
C ILE A 403 -1.79 -14.12 8.95
N ILE A 404 -2.13 -13.50 7.84
CA ILE A 404 -3.40 -13.66 7.16
C ILE A 404 -3.23 -14.72 6.07
N GLY A 405 -4.08 -15.75 6.13
CA GLY A 405 -4.15 -16.82 5.14
C GLY A 405 -4.68 -16.35 3.79
N LYS A 406 -4.79 -17.31 2.85
CA LYS A 406 -5.27 -17.00 1.50
C LYS A 406 -6.79 -16.81 1.49
N ASN A 407 -7.52 -17.50 2.36
CA ASN A 407 -8.96 -17.45 2.42
C ASN A 407 -9.47 -16.37 3.40
N PRO A 408 -10.68 -15.82 3.18
CA PRO A 408 -11.27 -14.86 4.12
C PRO A 408 -11.44 -15.45 5.52
N GLY A 409 -10.89 -14.77 6.54
CA GLY A 409 -10.96 -15.21 7.95
C GLY A 409 -10.00 -16.36 8.30
N GLU A 410 -9.07 -16.70 7.41
CA GLU A 410 -8.01 -17.67 7.67
C GLU A 410 -6.81 -16.97 8.32
N PHE A 411 -6.31 -17.53 9.42
CA PHE A 411 -5.21 -16.97 10.19
C PHE A 411 -4.19 -18.04 10.56
N ILE A 412 -2.91 -17.65 10.56
CA ILE A 412 -1.79 -18.52 10.90
C ILE A 412 -1.02 -17.88 12.06
N SER A 413 -0.48 -18.72 12.94
CA SER A 413 0.17 -18.28 14.18
C SER A 413 1.49 -17.54 13.95
N ASP A 414 2.37 -18.06 13.10
CA ASP A 414 3.66 -17.41 12.81
C ASP A 414 4.35 -17.97 11.54
N ARG A 415 5.25 -17.16 10.95
CA ARG A 415 6.04 -17.43 9.73
C ARG A 415 7.38 -18.05 10.11
N ASN A 416 7.93 -17.67 11.28
CA ASN A 416 9.31 -17.96 11.67
C ASN A 416 9.42 -18.59 13.08
N ASN A 417 8.33 -19.08 13.68
CA ASN A 417 8.29 -19.56 15.07
C ASN A 417 8.70 -18.50 16.13
N ILE A 418 8.64 -17.20 15.83
CA ILE A 418 8.96 -16.11 16.78
C ILE A 418 7.73 -15.25 17.01
N SER A 419 6.98 -15.57 18.07
CA SER A 419 5.77 -14.87 18.48
C SER A 419 6.05 -13.40 18.80
N ARG A 420 5.55 -12.49 17.96
CA ARG A 420 5.57 -11.03 18.19
C ARG A 420 4.15 -10.51 18.39
N VAL A 421 4.00 -9.63 19.39
CA VAL A 421 2.77 -8.87 19.62
C VAL A 421 3.10 -7.41 19.42
N TRP A 422 2.37 -6.76 18.52
CA TRP A 422 2.44 -5.32 18.35
C TRP A 422 1.30 -4.68 19.15
N MET A 423 1.66 -3.78 20.05
CA MET A 423 0.73 -3.26 21.04
C MET A 423 -0.35 -2.37 20.42
N ASP A 424 -0.12 -1.78 19.24
CA ASP A 424 -1.06 -0.91 18.52
C ASP A 424 -2.13 -1.68 17.77
N HIS A 425 -1.98 -3.00 17.60
CA HIS A 425 -2.90 -3.80 16.79
C HIS A 425 -4.36 -3.76 17.27
N GLY A 426 -4.61 -3.56 18.56
CA GLY A 426 -5.96 -3.40 19.13
C GLY A 426 -6.57 -1.99 18.96
N VAL A 427 -5.81 -1.02 18.42
CA VAL A 427 -6.28 0.36 18.23
C VAL A 427 -7.05 0.53 16.92
N TRP A 428 -6.48 0.03 15.82
CA TRP A 428 -7.00 0.21 14.46
C TRP A 428 -8.37 -0.41 14.15
N PRO A 429 -8.77 -1.56 14.75
CA PRO A 429 -10.08 -2.16 14.51
C PRO A 429 -11.24 -1.20 14.79
N LEU A 430 -11.22 -0.50 15.93
CA LEU A 430 -12.27 0.44 16.31
C LEU A 430 -12.35 1.62 15.34
N LEU A 431 -11.19 2.23 15.00
CA LEU A 431 -11.15 3.39 14.10
C LEU A 431 -11.74 3.06 12.73
N THR A 432 -11.42 1.87 12.22
CA THR A 432 -11.88 1.41 10.90
C THR A 432 -13.37 1.04 10.95
N LEU A 433 -13.82 0.37 12.00
CA LEU A 433 -15.23 0.04 12.19
C LEU A 433 -16.09 1.28 12.40
N ASP A 434 -15.61 2.27 13.13
CA ASP A 434 -16.32 3.53 13.35
C ASP A 434 -16.48 4.31 12.05
N LEU A 435 -15.45 4.35 11.20
CA LEU A 435 -15.57 4.89 9.84
C LEU A 435 -16.67 4.15 9.05
N TYR A 436 -16.68 2.81 9.09
CA TYR A 436 -17.70 2.00 8.43
C TYR A 436 -19.11 2.30 8.92
N MET A 437 -19.32 2.33 10.24
CA MET A 437 -20.62 2.60 10.85
C MET A 437 -21.11 4.01 10.50
N ASN A 438 -20.22 5.00 10.51
CA ASN A 438 -20.58 6.37 10.16
C ASN A 438 -20.93 6.51 8.67
N GLU A 439 -20.22 5.85 7.76
CA GLU A 439 -20.49 5.89 6.31
C GLU A 439 -21.75 5.09 5.91
N THR A 440 -22.08 4.02 6.64
CA THR A 440 -23.17 3.11 6.28
C THR A 440 -24.44 3.27 7.10
N GLY A 441 -24.32 3.68 8.35
CA GLY A 441 -25.37 3.60 9.36
C GLY A 441 -25.59 2.19 9.93
N ASP A 442 -24.80 1.19 9.55
CA ASP A 442 -24.91 -0.18 10.07
C ASP A 442 -24.26 -0.31 11.45
N SER A 443 -24.93 0.16 12.49
CA SER A 443 -24.52 -0.04 13.89
C SER A 443 -24.69 -1.49 14.36
N ASP A 444 -25.56 -2.26 13.70
CA ASP A 444 -25.90 -3.64 14.08
C ASP A 444 -24.71 -4.58 13.89
N ILE A 445 -23.69 -4.18 13.11
CA ILE A 445 -22.42 -4.90 13.00
C ILE A 445 -21.76 -5.14 14.37
N LEU A 446 -21.91 -4.21 15.34
CA LEU A 446 -21.36 -4.35 16.69
C LEU A 446 -21.93 -5.56 17.44
N LEU A 447 -23.16 -5.96 17.12
CA LEU A 447 -23.88 -7.05 17.77
C LEU A 447 -23.72 -8.39 17.03
N LYS A 448 -22.99 -8.42 15.91
CA LYS A 448 -22.72 -9.69 15.21
C LYS A 448 -21.76 -10.55 16.01
N GLU A 449 -22.10 -11.82 16.14
CA GLU A 449 -21.29 -12.80 16.84
C GLU A 449 -20.24 -13.42 15.92
N ILE A 450 -19.00 -13.46 16.39
CA ILE A 450 -17.83 -14.01 15.70
C ILE A 450 -17.00 -14.83 16.71
N SER A 451 -16.26 -15.83 16.23
CA SER A 451 -15.38 -16.63 17.07
C SER A 451 -14.04 -15.94 17.29
N TYR A 452 -13.43 -16.13 18.47
CA TYR A 452 -12.04 -15.76 18.72
C TYR A 452 -11.06 -16.78 18.12
N PHE A 453 -9.93 -16.28 17.63
CA PHE A 453 -8.78 -17.10 17.24
C PHE A 453 -8.14 -17.75 18.46
N ARG A 454 -7.67 -18.99 18.29
CA ARG A 454 -6.91 -19.72 19.30
C ARG A 454 -5.79 -20.53 18.65
N ASN A 455 -4.60 -20.44 19.22
CA ASN A 455 -3.46 -21.31 18.92
C ASN A 455 -2.68 -21.56 20.22
N HIS A 456 -1.56 -22.28 20.16
CA HIS A 456 -0.72 -22.57 21.34
C HIS A 456 -0.21 -21.32 22.08
N GLU A 457 -0.21 -20.13 21.47
CA GLU A 457 0.18 -18.89 22.14
C GLU A 457 -0.97 -18.32 22.96
N ILE A 458 -0.66 -17.91 24.19
CA ILE A 458 -1.61 -17.44 25.18
C ILE A 458 -1.02 -16.28 25.98
N ASN A 459 -1.87 -15.53 26.68
CA ASN A 459 -1.49 -14.43 27.56
C ASN A 459 -0.66 -13.37 26.81
N ARG A 460 -1.12 -13.00 25.61
CA ARG A 460 -0.43 -12.09 24.67
C ARG A 460 0.95 -12.62 24.28
N CYS A 461 1.01 -13.90 23.95
CA CYS A 461 2.24 -14.62 23.58
C CYS A 461 3.34 -14.58 24.66
N ARG A 462 2.99 -14.42 25.94
CA ARG A 462 3.93 -14.54 27.08
C ARG A 462 4.10 -15.97 27.55
N SER A 463 3.20 -16.87 27.14
CA SER A 463 3.23 -18.28 27.53
C SER A 463 2.77 -19.16 26.38
N ILE A 464 3.14 -20.43 26.44
CA ILE A 464 2.74 -21.46 25.49
C ILE A 464 1.87 -22.48 26.20
N ASP A 465 0.72 -22.80 25.62
CA ASP A 465 -0.12 -23.93 26.00
C ASP A 465 0.38 -25.21 25.31
N TYR A 466 1.25 -25.95 26.00
CA TYR A 466 1.81 -27.22 25.51
C TYR A 466 0.75 -28.33 25.35
N GLN A 467 -0.46 -28.17 25.90
CA GLN A 467 -1.55 -29.12 25.71
C GLN A 467 -2.32 -28.87 24.41
N TRP A 468 -2.13 -27.72 23.77
CA TRP A 468 -2.76 -27.44 22.48
C TRP A 468 -2.04 -28.17 21.36
N ALA A 469 -2.81 -28.91 20.55
CA ALA A 469 -2.35 -29.51 19.30
C ALA A 469 -3.18 -28.98 18.12
N LYS A 470 -2.68 -29.08 16.89
CA LYS A 470 -3.43 -28.64 15.68
C LYS A 470 -4.83 -29.27 15.57
N ALA A 471 -4.98 -30.51 16.04
CA ALA A 471 -6.27 -31.22 16.08
C ALA A 471 -7.33 -30.54 16.99
N CYS A 472 -6.91 -29.72 17.96
CA CYS A 472 -7.82 -28.95 18.81
C CYS A 472 -8.59 -27.88 18.04
N GLY A 473 -8.10 -27.48 16.86
CA GLY A 473 -8.66 -26.42 16.02
C GLY A 473 -8.17 -25.02 16.42
N GLN A 474 -8.41 -24.05 15.53
CA GLN A 474 -7.92 -22.67 15.66
C GLN A 474 -8.96 -21.68 16.23
N LYS A 475 -10.04 -22.17 16.83
CA LYS A 475 -11.13 -21.36 17.39
C LYS A 475 -11.22 -21.60 18.89
N LEU A 476 -11.43 -20.53 19.65
CA LEU A 476 -11.62 -20.61 21.10
C LEU A 476 -12.85 -21.46 21.44
N LYS A 477 -12.72 -22.30 22.47
CA LYS A 477 -13.80 -23.17 22.94
C LYS A 477 -14.28 -22.79 24.33
N THR A 478 -15.50 -23.20 24.65
CA THR A 478 -16.06 -23.19 26.00
C THR A 478 -15.56 -24.39 26.81
N ALA A 479 -15.78 -24.39 28.11
CA ALA A 479 -15.50 -25.52 29.00
C ALA A 479 -16.25 -26.81 28.59
N SER A 480 -17.39 -26.68 27.91
CA SER A 480 -18.16 -27.79 27.33
C SER A 480 -17.68 -28.22 25.94
N GLY A 481 -16.61 -27.63 25.41
CA GLY A 481 -16.01 -27.97 24.12
C GLY A 481 -16.67 -27.33 22.89
N LYS A 482 -17.70 -26.48 23.07
CA LYS A 482 -18.34 -25.75 21.96
C LYS A 482 -17.49 -24.56 21.52
N ILE A 483 -17.59 -24.14 20.26
CA ILE A 483 -16.91 -22.91 19.80
C ILE A 483 -17.57 -21.72 20.48
N TYR A 484 -16.78 -20.88 21.14
CA TYR A 484 -17.28 -19.64 21.74
C TYR A 484 -17.42 -18.55 20.68
N GLN A 485 -18.51 -17.79 20.76
CA GLN A 485 -18.74 -16.62 19.92
C GLN A 485 -19.12 -15.41 20.78
N GLY A 486 -18.35 -14.34 20.61
CA GLY A 486 -18.57 -13.03 21.22
C GLY A 486 -19.09 -12.04 20.18
N THR A 487 -19.76 -10.98 20.62
CA THR A 487 -20.14 -9.89 19.71
C THR A 487 -18.90 -9.15 19.22
N VAL A 488 -18.96 -8.46 18.08
CA VAL A 488 -17.88 -7.56 17.63
C VAL A 488 -17.55 -6.52 18.71
N LEU A 489 -18.56 -6.01 19.42
CA LEU A 489 -18.37 -5.14 20.57
C LEU A 489 -17.56 -5.81 21.68
N GLU A 490 -17.83 -7.08 22.00
CA GLU A 490 -17.02 -7.85 22.97
C GLU A 490 -15.55 -7.96 22.52
N HIS A 491 -15.30 -8.20 21.23
CA HIS A 491 -13.92 -8.25 20.70
C HIS A 491 -13.20 -6.91 20.92
N LEU A 492 -13.86 -5.79 20.61
CA LEU A 492 -13.32 -4.46 20.85
C LEU A 492 -13.10 -4.15 22.33
N LEU A 493 -14.03 -4.59 23.20
CA LEU A 493 -13.86 -4.44 24.65
C LEU A 493 -12.63 -5.21 25.13
N VAL A 494 -12.44 -6.45 24.68
CA VAL A 494 -11.26 -7.26 25.03
C VAL A 494 -9.97 -6.59 24.57
N GLU A 495 -9.88 -6.15 23.30
CA GLU A 495 -8.69 -5.49 22.74
C GLU A 495 -8.27 -4.25 23.54
N ASN A 496 -9.24 -3.46 24.05
CA ASN A 496 -8.97 -2.19 24.71
C ASN A 496 -8.87 -2.29 26.23
N LEU A 497 -9.71 -3.10 26.89
CA LEU A 497 -9.67 -3.27 28.34
C LEU A 497 -8.43 -4.03 28.79
N VAL A 498 -7.99 -5.06 28.05
CA VAL A 498 -6.74 -5.76 28.40
C VAL A 498 -5.56 -4.78 28.42
N GLN A 499 -5.48 -3.89 27.45
CA GLN A 499 -4.38 -2.93 27.34
C GLN A 499 -4.41 -1.86 28.44
N PHE A 500 -5.58 -1.49 28.95
CA PHE A 500 -5.69 -0.61 30.12
C PHE A 500 -4.94 -1.17 31.34
N PHE A 501 -5.00 -2.49 31.57
CA PHE A 501 -4.30 -3.14 32.68
C PHE A 501 -2.87 -3.57 32.35
N ASN A 502 -2.55 -3.73 31.06
CA ASN A 502 -1.24 -4.19 30.59
C ASN A 502 -0.18 -3.07 30.58
N VAL A 503 0.24 -2.65 31.78
CA VAL A 503 1.09 -1.47 31.96
C VAL A 503 2.53 -1.78 32.35
N GLY A 504 3.44 -0.85 32.04
CA GLY A 504 4.83 -0.88 32.49
C GLY A 504 5.03 -0.21 33.85
N THR A 505 6.30 0.10 34.17
CA THR A 505 6.67 0.67 35.48
C THR A 505 6.23 2.12 35.66
N HIS A 506 5.91 2.84 34.58
CA HIS A 506 5.39 4.21 34.62
C HIS A 506 3.87 4.27 34.44
N ASN A 507 3.21 3.10 34.46
CA ASN A 507 1.76 2.94 34.35
C ASN A 507 1.18 3.34 32.97
N HIS A 508 1.97 3.28 31.91
CA HIS A 508 1.51 3.38 30.52
C HIS A 508 1.46 2.00 29.86
N VAL A 509 0.74 1.89 28.74
CA VAL A 509 0.60 0.63 28.01
C VAL A 509 1.98 0.14 27.56
N ARG A 510 2.28 -1.14 27.79
CA ARG A 510 3.56 -1.74 27.41
C ARG A 510 3.77 -1.68 25.90
N LEU A 511 5.02 -1.45 25.48
CA LEU A 511 5.40 -1.43 24.07
C LEU A 511 5.31 -2.83 23.42
N GLU A 512 5.53 -3.87 24.22
CA GLU A 512 5.55 -5.27 23.75
C GLU A 512 6.58 -5.45 22.63
N GLY A 513 6.22 -6.04 21.49
CA GLY A 513 7.16 -6.26 20.39
C GLY A 513 7.46 -5.02 19.55
N ALA A 514 6.57 -4.02 19.56
CA ALA A 514 6.66 -2.70 18.92
C ALA A 514 5.24 -2.07 18.94
N ASP A 515 5.13 -0.80 18.55
CA ASP A 515 3.87 -0.18 18.14
C ASP A 515 3.86 0.03 16.61
N TRP A 516 3.16 1.05 16.09
CA TRP A 516 3.16 1.41 14.66
C TRP A 516 4.57 1.48 14.05
N ASN A 517 5.57 1.93 14.82
CA ASN A 517 6.96 1.91 14.36
C ASN A 517 7.55 0.51 14.61
N ASP A 518 7.58 -0.30 13.55
CA ASP A 518 8.11 -1.68 13.59
C ASP A 518 9.57 -1.75 14.02
N GLY A 519 10.31 -0.64 13.96
CA GLY A 519 11.70 -0.57 14.36
C GLY A 519 11.92 -0.29 15.85
N LEU A 520 10.86 -0.13 16.67
CA LEU A 520 10.93 -0.02 18.14
C LEU A 520 10.81 -1.40 18.82
N ASP A 521 11.64 -2.35 18.39
CA ASP A 521 11.47 -3.78 18.64
C ASP A 521 12.36 -4.39 19.72
N MET A 522 13.11 -3.57 20.45
CA MET A 522 14.10 -4.04 21.43
C MET A 522 13.73 -3.70 22.88
N ALA A 523 12.48 -3.29 23.14
CA ALA A 523 11.99 -2.93 24.47
C ALA A 523 10.80 -3.74 24.98
N LYS A 524 10.78 -5.04 24.70
CA LYS A 524 9.69 -5.95 25.10
C LYS A 524 9.47 -6.09 26.61
N GLU A 525 10.54 -6.03 27.40
CA GLU A 525 10.51 -6.33 28.83
C GLU A 525 10.01 -5.16 29.69
N HIS A 526 10.37 -3.94 29.31
CA HIS A 526 10.07 -2.75 30.11
C HIS A 526 9.65 -1.53 29.31
N GLY A 527 9.69 -1.58 27.97
CA GLY A 527 9.28 -0.47 27.14
C GLY A 527 7.79 -0.15 27.28
N GLU A 528 7.46 1.13 27.12
CA GLU A 528 6.09 1.64 27.19
C GLU A 528 5.84 2.59 26.01
N SER A 529 4.64 2.51 25.42
CA SER A 529 4.18 3.44 24.38
C SER A 529 3.16 4.41 24.99
N VAL A 530 3.63 5.59 25.40
CA VAL A 530 2.76 6.69 25.81
C VAL A 530 1.93 7.16 24.61
N ALA A 531 2.55 7.20 23.44
CA ALA A 531 1.93 7.54 22.17
C ALA A 531 0.62 6.76 21.95
N PHE A 532 0.64 5.42 22.06
CA PHE A 532 -0.56 4.61 21.88
C PHE A 532 -1.42 4.45 23.14
N SER A 533 -0.89 4.75 24.33
CA SER A 533 -1.73 4.91 25.53
C SER A 533 -2.80 6.00 25.32
N CYS A 534 -2.45 7.08 24.60
CA CYS A 534 -3.42 8.09 24.19
C CYS A 534 -4.56 7.53 23.31
N MET A 535 -4.22 6.64 22.38
CA MET A 535 -5.22 6.03 21.49
C MET A 535 -6.11 5.00 22.18
N TYR A 536 -5.56 4.22 23.12
CA TYR A 536 -6.39 3.36 23.97
C TYR A 536 -7.37 4.16 24.83
N ALA A 537 -6.94 5.31 25.38
CA ALA A 537 -7.84 6.22 26.09
C ALA A 537 -8.96 6.76 25.17
N TYR A 538 -8.62 7.16 23.95
CA TYR A 538 -9.61 7.54 22.92
C TYR A 538 -10.60 6.41 22.62
N ASN A 539 -10.09 5.20 22.40
CA ASN A 539 -10.93 4.05 22.07
C ASN A 539 -11.91 3.71 23.22
N LEU A 540 -11.45 3.73 24.47
CA LEU A 540 -12.32 3.51 25.63
C LEU A 540 -13.42 4.58 25.72
N MET A 541 -13.09 5.85 25.47
CA MET A 541 -14.08 6.93 25.41
C MET A 541 -15.09 6.70 24.28
N ARG A 542 -14.61 6.34 23.09
CA ARG A 542 -15.46 6.10 21.92
C ARG A 542 -16.36 4.88 22.10
N LEU A 543 -15.85 3.81 22.70
CA LEU A 543 -16.64 2.62 23.05
C LEU A 543 -17.73 2.97 24.05
N ALA A 544 -17.46 3.81 25.05
CA ALA A 544 -18.50 4.28 25.97
C ALA A 544 -19.64 5.00 25.24
N GLU A 545 -19.32 5.85 24.26
CA GLU A 545 -20.34 6.51 23.43
C GLU A 545 -21.13 5.53 22.56
N LEU A 546 -20.46 4.53 21.96
CA LEU A 546 -21.10 3.52 21.12
C LEU A 546 -22.03 2.62 21.92
N VAL A 547 -21.61 2.19 23.11
CA VAL A 547 -22.41 1.39 24.05
C VAL A 547 -23.72 2.11 24.41
N LEU A 548 -23.67 3.42 24.66
CA LEU A 548 -24.87 4.22 24.97
C LEU A 548 -25.82 4.41 23.79
N LYS A 549 -25.34 4.21 22.55
CA LYS A 549 -26.16 4.29 21.34
C LYS A 549 -26.86 2.97 21.00
N LEU A 550 -26.59 1.89 21.74
CA LEU A 550 -27.25 0.61 21.53
C LEU A 550 -28.74 0.68 21.92
N LYS A 551 -29.60 0.19 21.04
CA LYS A 551 -31.06 0.22 21.25
C LYS A 551 -31.54 -0.61 22.43
N SER A 552 -30.81 -1.67 22.79
CA SER A 552 -31.18 -2.60 23.87
C SER A 552 -31.07 -1.97 25.27
N GLY A 553 -30.23 -0.94 25.45
CA GLY A 553 -29.89 -0.42 26.77
C GLY A 553 -29.05 -1.37 27.64
N GLU A 554 -28.75 -2.57 27.16
CA GLU A 554 -27.95 -3.61 27.82
C GLU A 554 -26.90 -4.19 26.86
N VAL A 555 -25.78 -4.64 27.41
CA VAL A 555 -24.71 -5.33 26.70
C VAL A 555 -24.49 -6.70 27.33
N GLU A 556 -24.41 -7.72 26.48
CA GLU A 556 -24.07 -9.07 26.89
C GLU A 556 -22.60 -9.37 26.56
N ILE A 557 -21.84 -9.82 27.57
CA ILE A 557 -20.42 -10.15 27.44
C ILE A 557 -20.08 -11.45 28.20
N ALA A 558 -18.97 -12.11 27.85
CA ALA A 558 -18.42 -13.25 28.61
C ALA A 558 -18.23 -12.92 30.10
N GLU A 559 -18.56 -13.87 30.99
CA GLU A 559 -18.50 -13.64 32.44
C GLU A 559 -17.11 -13.29 32.95
N GLU A 560 -16.06 -13.77 32.28
CA GLU A 560 -14.67 -13.55 32.62
C GLU A 560 -14.27 -12.08 32.49
N LEU A 561 -14.92 -11.31 31.59
CA LEU A 561 -14.66 -9.88 31.41
C LEU A 561 -15.03 -9.06 32.66
N LYS A 562 -15.80 -9.59 33.62
CA LYS A 562 -16.06 -8.89 34.90
C LYS A 562 -14.78 -8.43 35.59
N LEU A 563 -13.72 -9.24 35.52
CA LEU A 563 -12.42 -8.91 36.10
C LEU A 563 -11.87 -7.62 35.50
N LEU A 564 -11.98 -7.45 34.17
CA LEU A 564 -11.51 -6.26 33.47
C LEU A 564 -12.41 -5.02 33.69
N LEU A 565 -13.57 -5.19 34.34
CA LEU A 565 -14.44 -4.09 34.74
C LEU A 565 -14.20 -3.64 36.17
N GLU A 566 -13.33 -4.31 36.93
CA GLU A 566 -12.96 -3.87 38.27
C GLU A 566 -12.35 -2.46 38.26
N GLU A 567 -12.57 -1.74 39.36
CA GLU A 567 -12.13 -0.37 39.57
C GLU A 567 -11.16 -0.32 40.77
N PRO A 568 -9.97 -0.95 40.66
CA PRO A 568 -8.96 -0.80 41.69
C PRO A 568 -8.51 0.67 41.75
N ASP A 569 -7.70 1.01 42.74
CA ASP A 569 -6.85 2.20 42.61
C ASP A 569 -5.97 2.06 41.35
N TYR A 570 -6.34 2.78 40.28
CA TYR A 570 -5.67 2.70 38.99
C TYR A 570 -4.21 3.18 39.04
N ALA A 571 -3.81 3.93 40.07
CA ALA A 571 -2.41 4.29 40.29
C ALA A 571 -1.57 3.11 40.83
N ASN A 572 -2.21 2.10 41.43
CA ASN A 572 -1.56 0.92 41.98
C ASN A 572 -1.27 -0.11 40.87
N ILE A 573 -0.07 -0.04 40.29
CA ILE A 573 0.38 -0.94 39.22
C ILE A 573 0.26 -2.44 39.62
N PRO A 574 0.75 -2.90 40.79
CA PRO A 574 0.58 -4.30 41.19
C PRO A 574 -0.87 -4.79 41.20
N LYS A 575 -1.83 -3.96 41.64
CA LYS A 575 -3.26 -4.33 41.61
C LYS A 575 -3.79 -4.46 40.18
N LYS A 576 -3.43 -3.55 39.28
CA LYS A 576 -3.81 -3.63 37.85
C LYS A 576 -3.29 -4.91 37.20
N LEU A 577 -2.02 -5.23 37.42
CA LEU A 577 -1.39 -6.44 36.87
C LEU A 577 -2.02 -7.71 37.46
N LYS A 578 -2.33 -7.73 38.77
CA LYS A 578 -2.99 -8.87 39.41
C LYS A 578 -4.37 -9.18 38.79
N ILE A 579 -5.16 -8.16 38.48
CA ILE A 579 -6.45 -8.32 37.79
C ILE A 579 -6.24 -8.93 36.40
N LEU A 580 -5.26 -8.43 35.66
CA LEU A 580 -4.94 -8.95 34.33
C LEU A 580 -4.47 -10.41 34.37
N ASP A 581 -3.62 -10.77 35.33
CA ASP A 581 -3.14 -12.14 35.52
C ASP A 581 -4.29 -13.09 35.87
N GLN A 582 -5.23 -12.64 36.70
CA GLN A 582 -6.45 -13.40 37.01
C GLN A 582 -7.34 -13.58 35.77
N TYR A 583 -7.47 -12.55 34.93
CA TYR A 583 -8.22 -12.63 33.68
C TYR A 583 -7.59 -13.63 32.71
N PHE A 584 -6.27 -13.56 32.54
CA PHE A 584 -5.52 -14.51 31.73
C PHE A 584 -5.66 -15.94 32.24
N LEU A 585 -5.52 -16.16 33.55
CA LEU A 585 -5.70 -17.49 34.15
C LEU A 585 -7.09 -18.07 33.87
N ARG A 586 -8.15 -17.24 33.92
CA ARG A 586 -9.52 -17.69 33.64
C ARG A 586 -9.82 -17.97 32.16
N THR A 587 -9.03 -17.42 31.24
CA THR A 587 -9.28 -17.49 29.78
C THR A 587 -8.22 -18.28 29.01
N GLN A 588 -7.15 -18.73 29.68
CA GLN A 588 -5.97 -19.35 29.07
C GLN A 588 -6.28 -20.54 28.15
N LYS A 589 -7.18 -21.44 28.58
CA LYS A 589 -7.51 -22.69 27.85
C LYS A 589 -8.83 -22.60 27.11
N CYS A 590 -9.86 -22.18 27.82
CA CYS A 590 -11.23 -22.04 27.36
C CYS A 590 -11.90 -20.91 28.15
N VAL A 591 -13.11 -20.53 27.73
CA VAL A 591 -14.03 -19.73 28.56
C VAL A 591 -15.11 -20.61 29.14
N SER A 592 -15.81 -20.19 30.18
CA SER A 592 -16.97 -20.90 30.75
C SER A 592 -18.08 -21.13 29.73
N GLY A 593 -18.24 -20.18 28.78
CA GLY A 593 -19.36 -20.09 27.87
C GLY A 593 -20.59 -19.38 28.45
N LYS A 594 -20.52 -18.92 29.71
CA LYS A 594 -21.56 -18.10 30.32
C LYS A 594 -21.36 -16.64 29.92
N LYS A 595 -22.46 -15.96 29.64
CA LYS A 595 -22.49 -14.52 29.41
C LYS A 595 -23.26 -13.82 30.52
N ILE A 596 -22.91 -12.56 30.75
CA ILE A 596 -23.53 -11.68 31.73
C ILE A 596 -24.16 -10.50 30.99
N LYS A 597 -25.26 -9.98 31.53
CA LYS A 597 -25.88 -8.76 31.04
C LYS A 597 -25.48 -7.59 31.94
N LEU A 598 -25.10 -6.48 31.32
CA LEU A 598 -24.73 -5.24 31.99
C LEU A 598 -25.56 -4.09 31.41
N PRO A 599 -26.11 -3.20 32.25
CA PRO A 599 -26.69 -1.96 31.76
C PRO A 599 -25.64 -1.15 30.98
N ALA A 600 -26.00 -0.68 29.79
CA ALA A 600 -25.12 0.08 28.91
C ALA A 600 -24.50 1.30 29.63
N GLN A 601 -25.27 1.95 30.50
CA GLN A 601 -24.82 3.08 31.30
C GLN A 601 -23.69 2.71 32.28
N VAL A 602 -23.76 1.53 32.90
CA VAL A 602 -22.74 1.05 33.85
C VAL A 602 -21.43 0.77 33.11
N LEU A 603 -21.51 0.04 31.99
CA LEU A 603 -20.33 -0.24 31.17
C LEU A 603 -19.72 1.05 30.62
N ALA A 604 -20.53 1.97 30.08
CA ALA A 604 -20.05 3.24 29.55
C ALA A 604 -19.37 4.10 30.63
N ASN A 605 -19.91 4.13 31.86
CA ASN A 605 -19.28 4.85 32.97
C ASN A 605 -17.91 4.26 33.34
N ASN A 606 -17.81 2.93 33.42
CA ASN A 606 -16.53 2.25 33.69
C ASN A 606 -15.47 2.58 32.62
N LEU A 607 -15.84 2.50 31.34
CA LEU A 607 -14.98 2.84 30.21
C LEU A 607 -14.52 4.31 30.27
N ARG A 608 -15.44 5.24 30.57
CA ARG A 608 -15.12 6.67 30.75
C ARG A 608 -14.17 6.93 31.91
N GLN A 609 -14.36 6.27 33.04
CA GLN A 609 -13.47 6.41 34.20
C GLN A 609 -12.05 5.96 33.86
N LYS A 610 -11.91 4.79 33.20
CA LYS A 610 -10.61 4.27 32.75
C LYS A 610 -9.95 5.22 31.74
N ALA A 611 -10.69 5.67 30.73
CA ALA A 611 -10.20 6.65 29.76
C ALA A 611 -9.78 7.98 30.42
N GLY A 612 -10.62 8.52 31.29
CA GLY A 612 -10.36 9.75 32.03
C GLY A 612 -9.11 9.66 32.90
N TRP A 613 -8.93 8.53 33.59
CA TRP A 613 -7.72 8.28 34.37
C TRP A 613 -6.46 8.28 33.49
N MET A 614 -6.48 7.58 32.34
CA MET A 614 -5.34 7.56 31.40
C MET A 614 -5.02 8.98 30.89
N ILE A 615 -6.04 9.74 30.46
CA ILE A 615 -5.88 11.10 29.95
C ILE A 615 -5.19 11.99 31.00
N GLN A 616 -5.65 11.94 32.25
CA GLN A 616 -5.07 12.75 33.33
C GLN A 616 -3.66 12.30 33.70
N HIS A 617 -3.41 11.00 33.78
CA HIS A 617 -2.08 10.45 34.05
C HIS A 617 -1.07 10.92 32.99
N ILE A 618 -1.41 10.80 31.71
CA ILE A 618 -0.56 11.23 30.58
C ILE A 618 -0.31 12.74 30.63
N ARG A 619 -1.36 13.57 30.78
CA ARG A 619 -1.22 15.04 30.89
C ARG A 619 -0.29 15.46 32.02
N ASN A 620 -0.38 14.78 33.16
CA ASN A 620 0.38 15.13 34.37
C ASN A 620 1.82 14.62 34.37
N LYS A 621 2.10 13.49 33.71
CA LYS A 621 3.42 12.82 33.80
C LYS A 621 4.27 12.97 32.55
N GLU A 622 3.65 13.12 31.39
CA GLU A 622 4.32 13.00 30.09
C GLU A 622 4.36 14.30 29.28
N TRP A 623 3.72 15.37 29.77
CA TRP A 623 3.93 16.71 29.23
C TRP A 623 5.30 17.25 29.66
N LEU A 624 6.17 17.58 28.69
CA LEU A 624 7.53 18.01 28.94
C LEU A 624 7.65 19.54 28.95
N LYS A 625 8.68 20.05 29.63
CA LYS A 625 8.93 21.51 29.75
C LYS A 625 9.26 22.15 28.40
N GLU A 626 9.76 21.34 27.46
CA GLU A 626 10.11 21.70 26.09
C GLU A 626 8.87 21.88 25.17
N GLY A 627 7.66 21.72 25.71
CA GLY A 627 6.42 22.05 24.99
C GLY A 627 5.86 20.93 24.11
N PHE A 628 6.22 19.68 24.37
CA PHE A 628 5.74 18.50 23.67
C PHE A 628 5.59 17.29 24.62
N PHE A 629 4.95 16.21 24.17
CA PHE A 629 4.75 14.99 24.96
C PHE A 629 5.91 14.02 24.79
N ASN A 630 6.25 13.30 25.85
CA ASN A 630 7.03 12.08 25.72
C ASN A 630 6.21 10.98 25.05
N GLY A 631 6.75 10.32 24.03
CA GLY A 631 6.11 9.18 23.37
C GLY A 631 6.45 7.83 23.98
N TYR A 632 7.61 7.67 24.62
CA TYR A 632 8.18 6.34 24.89
C TYR A 632 9.01 6.24 26.17
N TYR A 633 9.01 5.04 26.75
CA TYR A 633 10.04 4.58 27.68
C TYR A 633 10.79 3.39 27.07
N ASP A 634 12.10 3.32 27.26
CA ASP A 634 12.97 2.26 26.76
C ASP A 634 12.98 1.02 27.67
N ASN A 635 13.70 -0.02 27.26
CA ASN A 635 13.83 -1.27 28.01
C ASN A 635 14.62 -1.13 29.33
N ARG A 636 15.25 0.03 29.56
CA ARG A 636 15.92 0.39 30.82
C ARG A 636 15.03 1.27 31.69
N LYS A 637 13.74 1.37 31.37
CA LYS A 637 12.73 2.20 32.07
C LYS A 637 13.07 3.69 32.02
N LYS A 638 13.86 4.13 31.02
CA LYS A 638 14.20 5.54 30.85
C LYS A 638 13.27 6.19 29.85
N ARG A 639 12.85 7.41 30.18
CA ARG A 639 12.14 8.29 29.24
C ARG A 639 13.00 8.52 28.00
N LEU A 640 12.39 8.41 26.82
CA LEU A 640 13.11 8.61 25.56
C LEU A 640 13.31 10.10 25.25
N GLU A 641 12.23 10.87 25.34
CA GLU A 641 12.16 12.24 24.81
C GLU A 641 12.45 13.31 25.87
N GLY A 642 12.85 14.49 25.39
CA GLY A 642 13.22 15.64 26.20
C GLY A 642 14.63 16.14 25.90
N LYS A 643 15.08 17.14 26.66
CA LYS A 643 16.41 17.73 26.51
C LYS A 643 17.45 16.98 27.33
N SER A 644 18.55 16.60 26.68
CA SER A 644 19.75 16.06 27.33
C SER A 644 20.97 16.86 26.90
N GLY A 645 21.46 17.74 27.76
CA GLY A 645 22.48 18.73 27.38
C GLY A 645 21.95 19.65 26.29
N ASN A 646 22.61 19.69 25.14
CA ASN A 646 22.17 20.47 23.97
C ASN A 646 21.30 19.68 22.98
N LEU A 647 21.11 18.37 23.22
CA LEU A 647 20.36 17.50 22.33
C LEU A 647 18.88 17.47 22.72
N ILE A 648 17.99 17.74 21.76
CA ILE A 648 16.55 17.50 21.89
C ILE A 648 16.23 16.15 21.24
N LYS A 649 15.73 15.21 22.03
CA LYS A 649 15.13 13.97 21.53
C LYS A 649 13.62 14.16 21.43
N MET A 650 13.08 14.11 20.22
CA MET A 650 11.65 14.25 19.96
C MET A 650 11.22 13.28 18.87
N THR A 651 10.03 12.68 19.02
CA THR A 651 9.39 11.84 18.00
C THR A 651 8.09 12.48 17.53
N LEU A 652 7.80 12.40 16.22
CA LEU A 652 6.53 12.85 15.66
C LEU A 652 5.39 11.96 16.14
N THR A 653 5.62 10.65 16.23
CA THR A 653 4.64 9.66 16.72
C THR A 653 4.14 10.00 18.12
N GLY A 654 5.04 10.42 19.02
CA GLY A 654 4.72 10.90 20.37
C GLY A 654 3.83 12.14 20.39
N GLN A 655 3.65 12.83 19.27
CA GLN A 655 2.85 14.05 19.16
C GLN A 655 1.53 13.83 18.40
N VAL A 656 1.55 13.00 17.36
CA VAL A 656 0.37 12.73 16.53
C VAL A 656 -0.78 12.20 17.37
N PHE A 657 -0.53 11.19 18.20
CA PHE A 657 -1.60 10.50 18.91
C PHE A 657 -2.15 11.28 20.11
N PRO A 658 -1.37 12.03 20.91
CA PRO A 658 -1.96 12.96 21.88
C PRO A 658 -2.90 13.99 21.22
N VAL A 659 -2.53 14.55 20.07
CA VAL A 659 -3.36 15.52 19.35
C VAL A 659 -4.59 14.84 18.74
N MET A 660 -4.41 13.70 18.06
CA MET A 660 -5.49 12.97 17.39
C MET A 660 -6.56 12.45 18.35
N SER A 661 -6.14 11.95 19.52
CA SER A 661 -7.02 11.40 20.56
C SER A 661 -7.77 12.46 21.36
N GLY A 662 -7.36 13.73 21.30
CA GLY A 662 -7.85 14.79 22.19
C GLY A 662 -7.25 14.73 23.61
N VAL A 663 -6.24 13.88 23.85
CA VAL A 663 -5.46 13.93 25.11
C VAL A 663 -4.75 15.27 25.23
N ALA A 664 -4.13 15.78 24.17
CA ALA A 664 -3.61 17.14 24.15
C ALA A 664 -4.76 18.15 24.23
N THR A 665 -4.67 19.13 25.12
CA THR A 665 -5.57 20.30 25.07
C THR A 665 -5.30 21.14 23.82
N LYS A 666 -6.16 22.10 23.49
CA LYS A 666 -5.92 23.01 22.36
C LYS A 666 -4.62 23.81 22.55
N GLU A 667 -4.31 24.21 23.78
CA GLU A 667 -3.09 24.93 24.13
C GLU A 667 -1.86 24.05 23.98
N GLN A 668 -1.93 22.80 24.47
CA GLN A 668 -0.86 21.82 24.27
C GLN A 668 -0.67 21.48 22.79
N ALA A 669 -1.74 21.35 22.01
CA ALA A 669 -1.66 21.12 20.57
C ALA A 669 -0.97 22.29 19.84
N ARG A 670 -1.25 23.55 20.21
CA ARG A 670 -0.51 24.72 19.68
C ARG A 670 0.98 24.65 20.02
N SER A 671 1.31 24.30 21.26
CA SER A 671 2.71 24.13 21.68
C SER A 671 3.41 23.00 20.92
N VAL A 672 2.73 21.86 20.74
CA VAL A 672 3.21 20.75 19.92
C VAL A 672 3.49 21.19 18.49
N ILE A 673 2.61 21.96 17.86
CA ILE A 673 2.83 22.50 16.51
C ILE A 673 4.10 23.36 16.48
N ALA A 674 4.30 24.21 17.48
CA ALA A 674 5.51 25.03 17.59
C ALA A 674 6.78 24.16 17.73
N SER A 675 6.78 23.17 18.63
CA SER A 675 7.93 22.28 18.84
C SER A 675 8.21 21.38 17.63
N VAL A 676 7.16 20.87 16.95
CA VAL A 676 7.32 20.10 15.71
C VAL A 676 7.92 20.96 14.60
N ASN A 677 7.46 22.21 14.44
CA ASN A 677 8.02 23.14 13.46
C ASN A 677 9.46 23.56 13.80
N GLU A 678 9.83 23.60 15.08
CA GLU A 678 11.19 23.96 15.50
C GLU A 678 12.17 22.79 15.33
N TYR A 679 11.79 21.59 15.78
CA TYR A 679 12.73 20.47 15.93
C TYR A 679 12.64 19.43 14.81
N LEU A 680 11.47 19.24 14.18
CA LEU A 680 11.24 18.15 13.22
C LEU A 680 11.04 18.64 11.77
N LEU A 681 10.72 19.92 11.56
CA LEU A 681 10.60 20.47 10.21
C LEU A 681 11.98 20.67 9.59
N ASP A 682 12.28 19.89 8.55
CA ASP A 682 13.44 20.13 7.71
C ASP A 682 13.21 21.40 6.88
N LYS A 683 14.02 22.44 7.12
CA LYS A 683 13.89 23.74 6.42
C LYS A 683 14.30 23.67 4.94
N LYS A 684 15.13 22.70 4.53
CA LYS A 684 15.63 22.54 3.15
C LYS A 684 14.65 21.75 2.27
N LEU A 685 14.00 20.75 2.85
CA LEU A 685 13.03 19.89 2.19
C LEU A 685 11.59 20.34 2.43
N SER A 686 11.36 21.19 3.44
CA SER A 686 10.04 21.64 3.89
C SER A 686 9.12 20.50 4.34
N GLY A 687 9.68 19.38 4.81
CA GLY A 687 8.93 18.22 5.30
C GLY A 687 9.26 17.89 6.76
N TYR A 688 8.46 17.04 7.38
CA TYR A 688 8.53 16.74 8.81
C TYR A 688 9.19 15.39 9.07
N HIS A 689 10.34 15.39 9.75
CA HIS A 689 11.05 14.17 10.15
C HIS A 689 10.26 13.37 11.20
N LEU A 690 10.40 12.05 11.17
CA LEU A 690 9.76 11.15 12.13
C LEU A 690 10.31 11.29 13.56
N ASN A 691 11.57 11.65 13.69
CA ASN A 691 12.25 11.93 14.96
C ASN A 691 13.45 12.84 14.72
N THR A 692 13.93 13.50 15.77
CA THR A 692 15.22 14.21 15.72
C THR A 692 16.38 13.22 15.64
N ASP A 693 17.56 13.68 15.22
CA ASP A 693 18.76 12.87 15.20
C ASP A 693 19.29 12.65 16.62
N PHE A 694 19.19 11.42 17.13
CA PHE A 694 19.59 11.08 18.50
C PHE A 694 21.11 10.92 18.67
N LYS A 695 21.90 11.01 17.59
CA LYS A 695 23.38 10.97 17.56
C LYS A 695 24.01 9.69 18.13
N GLN A 696 23.23 8.62 18.30
CA GLN A 696 23.68 7.31 18.79
C GLN A 696 22.58 6.28 18.60
N GLU A 697 22.97 5.02 18.45
CA GLU A 697 22.06 3.89 18.42
C GLU A 697 21.30 3.77 19.75
N GLN A 698 20.05 3.31 19.70
CA GLN A 698 19.22 3.10 20.88
C GLN A 698 18.93 1.61 21.07
N TYR A 699 19.95 0.82 21.43
CA TYR A 699 19.82 -0.64 21.63
C TYR A 699 18.83 -1.04 22.74
N ALA A 700 18.51 -0.13 23.64
CA ALA A 700 17.46 -0.34 24.65
C ALA A 700 16.05 -0.05 24.13
N LEU A 701 15.89 0.37 22.87
CA LEU A 701 14.59 0.77 22.33
C LEU A 701 14.26 0.02 21.04
N GLY A 702 15.13 0.08 20.03
CA GLY A 702 14.83 -0.61 18.78
C GLY A 702 15.84 -0.42 17.66
N ARG A 703 15.81 -1.35 16.69
CA ARG A 703 16.72 -1.38 15.54
C ARG A 703 16.60 -0.16 14.62
N ALA A 704 15.48 0.58 14.65
CA ALA A 704 15.28 1.76 13.82
C ALA A 704 16.50 2.69 13.90
N PHE A 705 16.96 2.98 15.12
CA PHE A 705 18.06 3.90 15.38
C PHE A 705 19.45 3.39 14.98
N SER A 706 19.54 2.18 14.42
CA SER A 706 20.74 1.66 13.74
C SER A 706 20.74 1.92 12.23
N PHE A 707 19.61 2.34 11.66
CA PHE A 707 19.61 2.94 10.33
C PHE A 707 20.30 4.30 10.38
N VAL A 708 20.92 4.70 9.27
CA VAL A 708 21.43 6.06 9.11
C VAL A 708 20.27 7.05 9.32
N TYR A 709 20.51 8.11 10.10
CA TYR A 709 19.50 9.14 10.31
C TYR A 709 19.04 9.73 8.97
N GLY A 710 17.73 9.87 8.79
CA GLY A 710 17.10 10.27 7.54
C GLY A 710 16.67 9.11 6.64
N GLU A 711 16.87 7.86 7.05
CA GLU A 711 16.43 6.68 6.33
C GLU A 711 15.39 5.92 7.14
N LYS A 712 14.35 5.41 6.45
CA LYS A 712 13.34 4.53 7.04
C LYS A 712 12.77 5.12 8.34
N GLU A 713 12.59 4.33 9.38
CA GLU A 713 11.99 4.76 10.65
C GLU A 713 12.94 5.59 11.55
N ASN A 714 14.18 5.87 11.12
CA ASN A 714 15.08 6.77 11.84
C ASN A 714 15.16 8.12 11.14
N GLY A 715 14.25 9.02 11.49
CA GLY A 715 14.34 10.41 11.09
C GLY A 715 14.07 10.68 9.62
N ALA A 716 13.62 9.73 8.80
CA ALA A 716 13.14 10.09 7.47
C ALA A 716 11.87 10.96 7.57
N ILE A 717 11.52 11.66 6.48
CA ILE A 717 10.20 12.28 6.34
C ILE A 717 9.22 11.16 5.97
N PHE A 718 8.68 10.51 7.00
CA PHE A 718 7.89 9.29 6.85
C PHE A 718 6.42 9.62 6.55
N SER A 719 6.02 9.46 5.28
CA SER A 719 4.77 9.99 4.73
C SER A 719 3.54 9.61 5.55
N HIS A 720 3.47 8.36 6.06
CA HIS A 720 2.30 7.90 6.80
C HIS A 720 2.10 8.67 8.12
N MET A 721 3.17 8.89 8.89
CA MET A 721 3.07 9.66 10.14
C MET A 721 2.81 11.15 9.86
N VAL A 722 3.37 11.71 8.78
CA VAL A 722 3.09 13.10 8.37
C VAL A 722 1.62 13.29 7.99
N VAL A 723 1.02 12.35 7.25
CA VAL A 723 -0.40 12.40 6.92
C VAL A 723 -1.26 12.24 8.18
N MET A 724 -0.91 11.35 9.09
CA MET A 724 -1.63 11.21 10.37
C MET A 724 -1.49 12.44 11.26
N PHE A 725 -0.35 13.13 11.23
CA PHE A 725 -0.17 14.43 11.87
C PHE A 725 -1.10 15.48 11.26
N ALA A 726 -1.14 15.59 9.92
CA ALA A 726 -2.09 16.47 9.25
C ALA A 726 -3.54 16.16 9.65
N ASN A 727 -3.93 14.88 9.65
CA ASN A 727 -5.26 14.43 10.08
C ASN A 727 -5.58 14.86 11.52
N ALA A 728 -4.64 14.66 12.46
CA ALA A 728 -4.76 15.07 13.84
C ALA A 728 -4.97 16.58 13.98
N LEU A 729 -4.21 17.38 13.23
CA LEU A 729 -4.33 18.84 13.22
C LEU A 729 -5.69 19.30 12.69
N TYR A 730 -6.19 18.71 11.60
CA TYR A 730 -7.53 19.01 11.11
C TYR A 730 -8.64 18.65 12.11
N LYS A 731 -8.51 17.51 12.81
CA LYS A 731 -9.44 17.11 13.87
C LYS A 731 -9.40 18.08 15.06
N ALA A 732 -8.23 18.57 15.42
CA ALA A 732 -8.04 19.54 16.50
C ALA A 732 -8.38 20.99 16.11
N GLY A 733 -8.70 21.25 14.83
CA GLY A 733 -9.12 22.57 14.33
C GLY A 733 -8.00 23.45 13.79
N PHE A 734 -6.78 22.92 13.63
CA PHE A 734 -5.60 23.61 13.09
C PHE A 734 -5.47 23.37 11.58
N LYS A 735 -6.46 23.84 10.81
CA LYS A 735 -6.56 23.53 9.36
C LYS A 735 -5.37 24.03 8.54
N GLU A 736 -4.79 25.19 8.88
CA GLU A 736 -3.65 25.77 8.16
C GLU A 736 -2.38 24.92 8.36
N ASP A 737 -2.08 24.54 9.60
CA ASP A 737 -0.97 23.64 9.92
C ASP A 737 -1.20 22.24 9.34
N GLY A 738 -2.44 21.76 9.35
CA GLY A 738 -2.85 20.51 8.70
C GLY A 738 -2.57 20.53 7.20
N TRP A 739 -2.93 21.60 6.50
CA TRP A 739 -2.63 21.77 5.08
C TRP A 739 -1.14 21.92 4.81
N LYS A 740 -0.40 22.61 5.68
CA LYS A 740 1.06 22.73 5.59
C LYS A 740 1.73 21.36 5.65
N ALA A 741 1.34 20.53 6.62
CA ALA A 741 1.82 19.15 6.72
C ALA A 741 1.43 18.30 5.50
N LEU A 742 0.16 18.32 5.08
CA LEU A 742 -0.31 17.52 3.96
C LEU A 742 0.29 17.95 2.61
N SER A 743 0.40 19.25 2.36
CA SER A 743 0.96 19.80 1.12
C SER A 743 2.49 19.66 1.04
N SER A 744 3.19 19.51 2.18
CA SER A 744 4.65 19.30 2.19
C SER A 744 5.06 18.06 1.40
N ILE A 745 4.47 16.90 1.70
CA ILE A 745 4.78 15.62 1.06
C ILE A 745 4.35 15.59 -0.41
N PHE A 746 3.27 16.30 -0.75
CA PHE A 746 2.86 16.50 -2.14
C PHE A 746 3.91 17.30 -2.92
N LYS A 747 4.32 18.46 -2.39
CA LYS A 747 5.35 19.31 -3.01
C LYS A 747 6.68 18.57 -3.15
N MET A 748 7.06 17.80 -2.15
CA MET A 748 8.25 16.94 -2.22
C MET A 748 8.12 15.86 -3.30
N ALA A 749 6.96 15.23 -3.47
CA ALA A 749 6.75 14.24 -4.53
C ALA A 749 6.90 14.88 -5.93
N LEU A 750 6.39 16.10 -6.12
CA LEU A 750 6.49 16.87 -7.37
C LEU A 750 7.88 17.50 -7.63
N ASP A 751 8.72 17.66 -6.62
CA ASP A 751 10.10 18.12 -6.78
C ASP A 751 10.97 17.00 -7.37
N THR A 752 10.77 16.73 -8.67
CA THR A 752 11.39 15.60 -9.37
C THR A 752 12.93 15.64 -9.44
N GLU A 753 13.54 16.79 -9.18
CA GLU A 753 15.00 16.94 -9.09
C GLU A 753 15.54 16.17 -7.86
N LYS A 754 14.82 16.27 -6.74
CA LYS A 754 15.16 15.58 -5.49
C LYS A 754 14.47 14.22 -5.37
N SER A 755 13.16 14.18 -5.62
CA SER A 755 12.31 13.01 -5.36
C SER A 755 12.72 11.82 -6.21
N LYS A 756 13.09 12.05 -7.48
CA LYS A 756 13.54 11.01 -8.43
C LYS A 756 12.58 9.81 -8.48
N ILE A 757 11.29 10.07 -8.38
CA ILE A 757 10.19 9.11 -8.48
C ILE A 757 9.17 9.57 -9.52
N TYR A 758 8.31 8.65 -9.95
CA TYR A 758 7.09 8.92 -10.70
C TYR A 758 6.02 9.61 -9.81
N PRO A 759 4.88 10.09 -10.37
CA PRO A 759 3.89 10.91 -9.65
C PRO A 759 3.10 10.17 -8.56
N VAL A 760 3.77 9.63 -7.55
CA VAL A 760 3.15 8.88 -6.45
C VAL A 760 3.58 9.43 -5.10
N LEU A 761 2.87 9.04 -4.05
CA LEU A 761 3.32 9.24 -2.69
C LEU A 761 4.24 8.08 -2.28
N PRO A 762 5.53 8.32 -1.98
CA PRO A 762 6.42 7.28 -1.46
C PRO A 762 6.14 6.99 0.03
N GLU A 763 6.68 5.89 0.55
CA GLU A 763 6.61 5.58 1.99
C GLU A 763 7.32 6.64 2.82
N TYR A 764 8.52 7.05 2.37
CA TYR A 764 9.28 8.13 2.99
C TYR A 764 10.13 8.87 1.96
N PHE A 765 10.56 10.07 2.35
CA PHE A 765 11.63 10.80 1.70
C PHE A 765 12.88 10.77 2.57
N ASN A 766 14.03 10.46 1.98
CA ASN A 766 15.28 10.44 2.72
C ASN A 766 15.88 11.85 2.91
N ASN A 767 17.05 11.96 3.55
CA ASN A 767 17.73 13.25 3.77
C ASN A 767 18.06 14.06 2.51
N ASP A 768 18.19 13.38 1.36
CA ASP A 768 18.43 14.04 0.07
C ASP A 768 17.12 14.47 -0.61
N GLY A 769 15.97 14.20 0.02
CA GLY A 769 14.64 14.42 -0.53
C GLY A 769 14.21 13.36 -1.55
N ARG A 770 14.92 12.23 -1.66
CA ARG A 770 14.60 11.15 -2.59
C ARG A 770 13.41 10.34 -2.08
N GLY A 771 12.46 10.05 -2.96
CA GLY A 771 11.34 9.16 -2.68
C GLY A 771 11.77 7.70 -2.64
N MET A 772 11.35 7.00 -1.58
CA MET A 772 11.72 5.61 -1.31
C MET A 772 10.46 4.75 -1.15
N TYR A 773 10.51 3.48 -1.57
CA TYR A 773 9.39 2.55 -1.41
C TYR A 773 8.09 3.07 -2.05
N ALA A 774 8.16 3.31 -3.36
CA ALA A 774 7.07 3.89 -4.13
C ALA A 774 5.84 2.96 -4.26
N TYR A 775 4.67 3.54 -4.53
CA TYR A 775 3.39 2.87 -4.82
C TYR A 775 2.68 2.18 -3.67
N LEU A 776 3.35 1.33 -2.89
CA LEU A 776 2.64 0.41 -1.98
C LEU A 776 2.43 0.94 -0.56
N THR A 777 2.85 2.17 -0.26
CA THR A 777 2.72 2.76 1.08
C THR A 777 1.26 2.89 1.53
N GLY A 778 1.02 2.62 2.80
CA GLY A 778 -0.26 2.84 3.45
C GLY A 778 -0.63 4.33 3.63
N SER A 779 0.35 5.23 3.49
CA SER A 779 0.12 6.69 3.57
C SER A 779 -0.89 7.17 2.54
N ALA A 780 -1.00 6.52 1.38
CA ALA A 780 -1.98 6.87 0.36
C ALA A 780 -3.43 6.69 0.83
N SER A 781 -3.75 5.60 1.53
CA SER A 781 -5.09 5.40 2.13
C SER A 781 -5.43 6.51 3.11
N TRP A 782 -4.47 6.90 3.96
CA TRP A 782 -4.64 7.99 4.90
C TRP A 782 -4.72 9.35 4.21
N PHE A 783 -4.03 9.55 3.09
CA PHE A 783 -4.06 10.81 2.34
C PHE A 783 -5.45 11.01 1.74
N VAL A 784 -5.98 9.99 1.06
CA VAL A 784 -7.33 10.00 0.50
C VAL A 784 -8.38 10.19 1.61
N LEU A 785 -8.26 9.45 2.72
CA LEU A 785 -9.13 9.61 3.88
C LEU A 785 -9.11 11.04 4.41
N THR A 786 -7.93 11.57 4.70
CA THR A 786 -7.77 12.91 5.29
C THR A 786 -8.27 14.01 4.36
N LEU A 787 -7.91 13.93 3.07
CA LEU A 787 -8.39 14.88 2.07
C LEU A 787 -9.91 14.88 2.00
N LEU A 788 -10.53 13.71 1.91
CA LEU A 788 -11.98 13.61 1.76
C LEU A 788 -12.73 13.98 3.05
N THR A 789 -12.39 13.38 4.19
CA THR A 789 -13.20 13.46 5.42
C THR A 789 -12.86 14.66 6.30
N GLU A 790 -11.66 15.22 6.14
CA GLU A 790 -11.21 16.35 6.97
C GLU A 790 -11.02 17.64 6.16
N VAL A 791 -10.26 17.62 5.04
CA VAL A 791 -10.01 18.83 4.24
C VAL A 791 -11.29 19.32 3.57
N PHE A 792 -11.88 18.48 2.72
CA PHE A 792 -13.20 18.75 2.13
C PHE A 792 -14.34 18.55 3.15
N GLY A 793 -14.09 17.78 4.21
CA GLY A 793 -15.06 17.60 5.29
C GLY A 793 -16.26 16.74 4.94
N ILE A 794 -16.16 15.87 3.93
CA ILE A 794 -17.26 15.08 3.40
C ILE A 794 -17.19 13.66 3.96
N LYS A 795 -18.00 13.38 4.97
CA LYS A 795 -17.93 12.13 5.74
C LYS A 795 -19.33 11.67 6.15
N GLY A 796 -19.45 10.38 6.42
CA GLY A 796 -20.64 9.83 7.06
C GLY A 796 -20.79 10.29 8.52
N SER A 797 -22.02 10.36 9.00
CA SER A 797 -22.36 10.54 10.42
C SER A 797 -23.60 9.71 10.72
N GLY A 798 -23.42 8.54 11.35
CA GLY A 798 -24.53 7.59 11.57
C GLY A 798 -25.28 7.18 10.29
N GLY A 799 -24.60 7.17 9.14
CA GLY A 799 -25.16 6.85 7.81
C GLY A 799 -25.66 8.06 7.01
N ASP A 800 -25.90 9.20 7.66
CA ASP A 800 -26.18 10.49 7.01
C ASP A 800 -24.90 11.08 6.42
N LEU A 801 -25.03 11.96 5.43
CA LEU A 801 -23.88 12.67 4.85
C LEU A 801 -23.65 13.98 5.60
N LEU A 802 -22.51 14.10 6.28
CA LEU A 802 -22.03 15.34 6.88
C LEU A 802 -21.04 16.03 5.92
N ILE A 803 -21.24 17.32 5.72
CA ILE A 803 -20.32 18.21 5.00
C ILE A 803 -19.88 19.32 5.96
N GLU A 804 -18.59 19.35 6.28
CA GLU A 804 -17.95 20.26 7.24
C GLU A 804 -16.60 20.74 6.68
N PRO A 805 -16.59 21.65 5.69
CA PRO A 805 -15.38 22.02 4.98
C PRO A 805 -14.34 22.68 5.92
N LYS A 806 -13.07 22.30 5.76
CA LYS A 806 -11.93 22.88 6.50
C LYS A 806 -10.85 23.38 5.53
N LEU A 807 -11.30 24.02 4.45
CA LEU A 807 -10.45 24.53 3.39
C LEU A 807 -9.70 25.79 3.85
N CYS A 808 -8.47 25.96 3.39
CA CYS A 808 -7.69 27.16 3.60
C CYS A 808 -7.62 28.00 2.31
N ASN A 809 -7.05 29.20 2.42
CA ASN A 809 -6.84 30.09 1.29
C ASN A 809 -5.99 29.46 0.19
N ASP A 810 -4.98 28.69 0.57
CA ASP A 810 -4.10 28.00 -0.38
C ASP A 810 -4.87 27.02 -1.27
N ASN A 811 -5.96 26.41 -0.78
CA ASN A 811 -6.79 25.52 -1.58
C ASN A 811 -7.52 26.24 -2.73
N PHE A 812 -7.80 27.55 -2.59
CA PHE A 812 -8.47 28.37 -3.61
C PHE A 812 -7.50 29.25 -4.41
N LYS A 813 -6.18 29.05 -4.25
CA LYS A 813 -5.15 29.86 -4.92
C LYS A 813 -5.25 29.81 -6.44
N HIS A 814 -5.60 28.65 -6.98
CA HIS A 814 -5.63 28.39 -8.43
C HIS A 814 -7.03 28.47 -9.04
N SER A 815 -8.08 28.42 -8.23
CA SER A 815 -9.47 28.49 -8.68
C SER A 815 -10.36 29.00 -7.55
N SER A 816 -11.38 29.80 -7.87
CA SER A 816 -12.44 30.19 -6.91
C SER A 816 -13.47 29.08 -6.69
N THR A 817 -13.36 27.97 -7.43
CA THR A 817 -14.21 26.79 -7.29
C THR A 817 -13.34 25.55 -7.22
N ILE A 818 -13.57 24.73 -6.21
CA ILE A 818 -12.97 23.40 -6.10
C ILE A 818 -14.08 22.36 -6.03
N SER A 819 -13.84 21.18 -6.57
CA SER A 819 -14.83 20.12 -6.59
C SER A 819 -14.22 18.78 -6.22
N ILE A 820 -15.07 17.93 -5.65
CA ILE A 820 -14.74 16.55 -5.37
C ILE A 820 -15.92 15.67 -5.75
N GLN A 821 -15.60 14.60 -6.45
CA GLN A 821 -16.52 13.56 -6.87
C GLN A 821 -16.32 12.34 -5.97
N ARG A 822 -17.41 11.76 -5.47
CA ARG A 822 -17.39 10.46 -4.78
C ARG A 822 -18.72 9.74 -4.90
N ASN A 823 -18.69 8.44 -4.60
CA ASN A 823 -19.93 7.71 -4.31
C ASN A 823 -20.27 7.82 -2.82
N PHE A 824 -21.56 7.98 -2.51
CA PHE A 824 -22.10 7.89 -1.14
C PHE A 824 -23.51 7.30 -1.17
N ALA A 825 -23.81 6.35 -0.29
CA ALA A 825 -25.09 5.62 -0.27
C ALA A 825 -25.55 5.10 -1.66
N GLY A 826 -24.61 4.66 -2.50
CA GLY A 826 -24.89 4.17 -3.85
C GLY A 826 -25.32 5.26 -4.85
N ARG A 827 -25.00 6.53 -4.58
CA ARG A 827 -25.23 7.66 -5.50
C ARG A 827 -23.93 8.34 -5.84
N HIS A 828 -23.83 8.79 -7.09
CA HIS A 828 -22.68 9.52 -7.59
C HIS A 828 -22.85 11.01 -7.31
N LEU A 829 -21.99 11.57 -6.46
CA LEU A 829 -22.07 12.95 -6.01
C LEU A 829 -20.87 13.75 -6.54
N ILE A 830 -21.13 14.94 -7.07
CA ILE A 830 -20.12 15.99 -7.30
C ILE A 830 -20.43 17.11 -6.31
N ILE A 831 -19.51 17.36 -5.38
CA ILE A 831 -19.61 18.42 -4.38
C ILE A 831 -18.67 19.54 -4.80
N GLU A 832 -19.22 20.73 -5.05
CA GLU A 832 -18.51 21.93 -5.43
C GLU A 832 -18.54 22.95 -4.30
N PHE A 833 -17.36 23.43 -3.91
CA PHE A 833 -17.20 24.56 -3.01
C PHE A 833 -16.75 25.77 -3.82
N TYR A 834 -17.42 26.92 -3.67
CA TYR A 834 -17.04 28.13 -4.39
C TYR A 834 -17.12 29.39 -3.50
N LEU A 835 -16.25 30.36 -3.80
CA LEU A 835 -16.22 31.68 -3.17
C LEU A 835 -16.90 32.71 -4.10
N LYS A 836 -17.92 33.42 -3.62
CA LYS A 836 -18.69 34.40 -4.44
C LYS A 836 -17.91 35.68 -4.74
N ARG A 837 -16.99 36.06 -3.85
CA ARG A 837 -16.03 37.15 -4.05
C ARG A 837 -14.62 36.54 -3.98
N LYS A 838 -13.64 37.12 -4.67
CA LYS A 838 -12.22 36.87 -4.38
C LYS A 838 -11.88 37.51 -3.02
N THR A 839 -12.57 37.13 -1.95
CA THR A 839 -12.23 37.51 -0.59
C THR A 839 -10.86 36.92 -0.27
N VAL A 840 -10.04 37.69 0.42
CA VAL A 840 -8.65 37.34 0.77
C VAL A 840 -8.61 36.20 1.81
N HIS A 841 -9.77 35.76 2.33
CA HIS A 841 -9.87 34.73 3.37
C HIS A 841 -11.12 33.84 3.24
N CYS A 842 -10.95 32.53 3.33
CA CYS A 842 -12.02 31.52 3.38
C CYS A 842 -12.36 31.17 4.83
N GLU A 843 -13.50 31.66 5.31
CA GLU A 843 -13.95 31.43 6.69
C GLU A 843 -14.57 30.04 6.89
N ASN A 844 -14.91 29.34 5.79
CA ASN A 844 -15.65 28.06 5.77
C ASN A 844 -17.08 28.16 6.33
N ASN A 845 -17.63 29.37 6.43
CA ASN A 845 -19.04 29.58 6.68
C ASN A 845 -19.83 29.21 5.41
N ILE A 846 -20.72 28.24 5.50
CA ILE A 846 -21.66 27.86 4.43
C ILE A 846 -22.76 28.93 4.35
N VAL A 847 -22.77 29.68 3.26
CA VAL A 847 -23.75 30.75 2.99
C VAL A 847 -25.01 30.19 2.36
N SER A 848 -24.83 29.29 1.39
CA SER A 848 -25.93 28.63 0.70
C SER A 848 -25.48 27.26 0.20
N ALA A 849 -26.41 26.31 0.14
CA ALA A 849 -26.17 25.00 -0.42
C ALA A 849 -27.35 24.56 -1.30
N ARG A 850 -27.06 23.95 -2.44
CA ARG A 850 -28.07 23.42 -3.37
C ARG A 850 -27.70 22.01 -3.80
N LEU A 851 -28.65 21.09 -3.76
CA LEU A 851 -28.56 19.81 -4.43
C LEU A 851 -29.33 19.89 -5.74
N ASN A 852 -28.63 19.78 -6.87
CA ASN A 852 -29.14 20.02 -8.20
C ASN A 852 -29.76 21.44 -8.27
N SER A 853 -31.07 21.54 -8.44
CA SER A 853 -31.82 22.81 -8.44
C SER A 853 -32.43 23.17 -7.08
N SER A 854 -32.42 22.26 -6.11
CA SER A 854 -33.14 22.42 -4.83
C SER A 854 -32.25 22.97 -3.73
N CYS A 855 -32.73 23.96 -2.98
CA CYS A 855 -32.03 24.50 -1.81
C CYS A 855 -31.99 23.47 -0.67
N LEU A 856 -30.84 23.38 0.00
CA LEU A 856 -30.66 22.59 1.21
C LEU A 856 -30.77 23.49 2.44
N CYS A 857 -31.40 22.98 3.50
CA CYS A 857 -31.48 23.69 4.77
C CYS A 857 -30.14 23.58 5.52
N LEU A 858 -29.62 24.72 5.97
CA LEU A 858 -28.38 24.79 6.74
C LEU A 858 -28.69 24.66 8.23
N GLN A 859 -28.18 23.60 8.87
CA GLN A 859 -28.38 23.40 10.32
C GLN A 859 -27.34 24.16 11.16
N SER A 860 -26.18 24.50 10.59
CA SER A 860 -25.16 25.30 11.25
C SER A 860 -24.43 26.16 10.22
N LYS A 861 -23.64 27.13 10.70
CA LYS A 861 -22.83 27.99 9.84
C LYS A 861 -21.68 27.23 9.17
N ASN A 862 -21.12 26.20 9.80
CA ASN A 862 -19.86 25.59 9.36
C ASN A 862 -20.02 24.14 8.90
N SER A 863 -21.24 23.60 9.00
CA SER A 863 -21.55 22.24 8.58
C SER A 863 -23.01 22.07 8.18
N MET A 864 -23.24 21.06 7.35
CA MET A 864 -24.57 20.66 6.90
C MET A 864 -24.68 19.14 6.94
N VAL A 865 -25.86 18.64 7.32
CA VAL A 865 -26.20 17.22 7.31
C VAL A 865 -27.30 16.96 6.29
N ILE A 866 -27.04 16.03 5.37
CA ILE A 866 -28.03 15.53 4.41
C ILE A 866 -28.44 14.13 4.83
N LYS A 867 -29.73 13.94 5.11
CA LYS A 867 -30.26 12.66 5.55
C LYS A 867 -30.01 11.57 4.51
N ARG A 868 -29.61 10.39 4.97
CA ARG A 868 -29.36 9.22 4.13
C ARG A 868 -30.55 8.86 3.25
N SER A 869 -31.76 8.91 3.82
CA SER A 869 -33.02 8.65 3.12
C SER A 869 -33.20 9.57 1.90
N PHE A 870 -32.82 10.83 2.04
CA PHE A 870 -32.90 11.80 0.95
C PHE A 870 -31.94 11.45 -0.19
N ILE A 871 -30.70 11.05 0.14
CA ILE A 871 -29.71 10.60 -0.86
C ILE A 871 -30.19 9.31 -1.55
N LEU A 872 -30.70 8.34 -0.80
CA LEU A 872 -31.23 7.09 -1.35
C LEU A 872 -32.40 7.31 -2.32
N ASN A 873 -33.19 8.37 -2.15
CA ASN A 873 -34.30 8.70 -3.06
C ASN A 873 -33.84 9.34 -4.38
N LEU A 874 -32.56 9.73 -4.51
CA LEU A 874 -32.03 10.25 -5.77
C LEU A 874 -31.92 9.13 -6.83
N PRO A 875 -32.04 9.43 -8.14
CA PRO A 875 -31.81 8.45 -9.19
C PRO A 875 -30.38 7.86 -9.20
N ALA A 876 -30.23 6.53 -9.14
CA ALA A 876 -28.91 5.88 -9.04
C ALA A 876 -28.03 6.02 -10.29
N ASN A 877 -28.63 6.17 -11.47
CA ASN A 877 -27.95 6.27 -12.75
C ASN A 877 -27.61 7.71 -13.18
N LYS A 878 -27.78 8.69 -12.30
CA LYS A 878 -27.48 10.10 -12.55
C LYS A 878 -26.37 10.60 -11.63
N ILE A 879 -25.65 11.60 -12.12
CA ILE A 879 -24.74 12.41 -11.34
C ILE A 879 -25.56 13.47 -10.60
N HIS A 880 -25.37 13.59 -9.29
CA HIS A 880 -26.02 14.61 -8.46
C HIS A 880 -25.01 15.64 -8.00
N LYS A 881 -25.37 16.91 -8.16
CA LYS A 881 -24.44 18.01 -7.93
C LYS A 881 -24.82 18.79 -6.68
N ILE A 882 -23.92 18.84 -5.69
CA ILE A 882 -24.07 19.66 -4.49
C ILE A 882 -23.21 20.90 -4.67
N LYS A 883 -23.82 22.08 -4.78
CA LYS A 883 -23.11 23.37 -4.85
C LYS A 883 -23.17 24.04 -3.49
N ILE A 884 -22.01 24.43 -2.97
CA ILE A 884 -21.84 25.01 -1.63
C ILE A 884 -21.10 26.33 -1.78
N GLU A 885 -21.77 27.41 -1.40
CA GLU A 885 -21.21 28.75 -1.32
C GLU A 885 -20.53 28.94 0.03
N LEU A 886 -19.25 29.29 0.02
CA LEU A 886 -18.48 29.63 1.21
C LEU A 886 -18.25 31.15 1.30
N ALA A 887 -18.23 31.68 2.52
CA ALA A 887 -17.89 33.08 2.82
C ALA A 887 -16.37 33.32 2.86
#